data_AF-A0A0G1WIM9-F1
#
_entry.id   AF-A0A0G1WIM9-F1
#
_cell.length_a   1.000
_cell.length_b   1.000
_cell.length_c   1.000
_cell.angle_alpha   90.00
_cell.angle_beta   90.00
_cell.angle_gamma   90.00
#
_symmetry.space_group_name_H-M   'P 1'
#
loop_
_entity.id
_entity.type
_entity.pdbx_description
1 polymer ?
#
loop_
_entity_poly.entity_id
_entity_poly.type
_entity_poly.pdbx_seq_one_letter_code
_entity_poly.pdbx_strand_id
1 'polypeptide(L)'
;MALFDFLSSGKNKALEARILPVLPEEIYGAGVLDLQDVIAPHALRVNSRELDLGEKIARTFFVISYPRFLTTGWFAPIINMDKVLDIAIYIHPMDTNEMLRKFQKKVAEVQSQISTREEKGMVRDPMLDTAYSDLESLRDSLQQAQERIFEVGLYLTLYGNTREELDKVESEVRSILESRLVYIRPALFQQEGGFRSVLPLATDELDVHTKLNSAPLSSIFPFISFDLTSDRGILYGINRHNSSLILFDRFSLENYNSVMFAKSGAGKSIRHQEQVLIKSCGVVTKTQIGSLVEKIIKKYGCTKIDDELEGVINPDIEVFSFDKQMRGRWSKVTVAARKAAPDVFYTFKTKSGREITTTADHNMLILRDGRVIAAKSENIRSGEYIPLPRSVSFAPHSSNEITVEFAELLGWITAEGAFTKRSIVISNTDTESLDCMESLCKALNMSFTRNLRWVAIYGTALRKHMHKIGADGLSRAKRVPAPIFSASQEAIAAYLRAYFEGDGGVENHEITALSKSKELISGLAYLLYYFGIIARIQKRQKKYAKTGRKRTFWQLRISGQDNIRRFQEHIGFITTRKREALARIAAKNGNTNCDIVPGLQPLAKELAELFDSQLSDISDFSALKQGHDLSPKRLGLLVEKMEARVRRFKDLYPFMQKLQDLPTVEAIIKKVDEDRELNRKLIEEMSSSWFTVKQGMPPRARNALKIFAAARIPAPATTDELKGMVADGITHTGVYAQDIHKFLSLSLRGERNNSSYEMLHAAAQFIVGEYHNTLRNLPRVEEILAMFKRLAEAELFWDPIVAIEKIENKKDKYVYDLEVDDEVFLAGHGGLFVHNSYMMKLEILRSLMFDTEVIVIDPEREYEYLAETVGGRYFNISLSSEHHINPFDLSVPREDENPADVLRNNIITLVGLFRIMLGGLTPEEDAIIDRAITETYALKDISPEANFAAVEPPLLSDFELVLSGMEGSESLVSRLSKYTKGTWSGFMNRPTNVDMNKKLVVFSVRDMEDDLKPVAMYIITHHIWNTVRKELRKRLLVIDEAWWMMRSEDTASFLFGIAKRGRKYYLGISTITQDVSDFLNSPYGIPMITNSSIQILLRQSPTSINLVQETFKLSDEEKYLLLESDVGEGIFFAGLKHVAVKVIASYTEDQIITSDPSQILSIKKAKRELENANEIAAAQRTPGKPAPTQDSPAVTSPTHSTQETSIQEDTPLARLVREQTINMAQTPMPSPGKNPTMPQLVQRVSRPSIPRSANTETPGD
;
A
#
# COMPACT_ATOMS: atom_id res chain seq x y z
N MET A 1 -61.42 -28.26 -38.99
CA MET A 1 -61.08 -28.92 -40.25
C MET A 1 -59.56 -29.07 -40.26
N ALA A 2 -58.95 -30.18 -39.82
CA ALA A 2 -59.24 -31.57 -40.14
C ALA A 2 -59.10 -31.86 -41.64
N LEU A 3 -58.35 -32.93 -41.93
CA LEU A 3 -58.24 -33.66 -43.20
C LEU A 3 -57.53 -32.85 -44.30
N PHE A 4 -56.29 -33.15 -44.71
CA PHE A 4 -56.12 -34.31 -45.59
C PHE A 4 -54.71 -34.92 -45.72
N ASP A 5 -53.62 -34.37 -45.17
CA ASP A 5 -52.28 -34.94 -45.46
C ASP A 5 -51.73 -35.94 -44.43
N PHE A 6 -52.57 -36.35 -43.48
CA PHE A 6 -52.31 -37.49 -42.60
C PHE A 6 -52.59 -38.86 -43.27
N LEU A 7 -52.98 -38.92 -44.55
CA LEU A 7 -53.43 -40.15 -45.20
C LEU A 7 -52.76 -40.41 -46.56
N SER A 8 -51.44 -40.63 -46.59
CA SER A 8 -50.92 -41.67 -47.48
C SER A 8 -49.57 -42.22 -47.02
N SER A 9 -49.56 -43.54 -46.84
CA SER A 9 -48.40 -44.43 -46.73
C SER A 9 -47.67 -44.54 -45.39
N GLY A 10 -48.37 -45.11 -44.41
CA GLY A 10 -47.71 -46.09 -43.55
C GLY A 10 -47.48 -47.39 -44.32
N LYS A 11 -46.24 -47.91 -44.34
CA LYS A 11 -45.86 -49.30 -44.00
C LYS A 11 -44.45 -49.66 -44.47
N ASN A 12 -43.65 -50.07 -43.48
CA ASN A 12 -42.64 -51.14 -43.50
C ASN A 12 -41.80 -51.34 -44.77
N LYS A 13 -40.51 -51.05 -44.64
CA LYS A 13 -39.47 -51.99 -45.07
C LYS A 13 -38.46 -52.19 -43.95
N ALA A 14 -38.70 -53.24 -43.17
CA ALA A 14 -37.61 -54.02 -42.61
C ALA A 14 -36.82 -54.62 -43.79
N LEU A 15 -35.50 -54.47 -43.78
CA LEU A 15 -34.55 -55.29 -44.53
C LEU A 15 -33.32 -55.39 -43.63
N GLU A 16 -33.26 -56.43 -42.80
CA GLU A 16 -32.49 -57.64 -43.10
C GLU A 16 -31.02 -57.33 -43.38
N ALA A 17 -30.23 -57.48 -42.32
CA ALA A 17 -28.79 -57.55 -42.37
C ALA A 17 -28.36 -58.65 -43.34
N ARG A 18 -27.96 -58.27 -44.56
CA ARG A 18 -27.12 -59.12 -45.39
C ARG A 18 -25.74 -59.14 -44.77
N ILE A 19 -25.42 -60.24 -44.11
CA ILE A 19 -24.04 -60.59 -43.76
C ILE A 19 -23.29 -60.80 -45.08
N LEU A 20 -22.55 -59.78 -45.50
CA LEU A 20 -21.53 -59.92 -46.53
C LEU A 20 -20.21 -60.28 -45.83
N PRO A 21 -19.41 -61.20 -46.40
CA PRO A 21 -18.10 -61.50 -45.86
C PRO A 21 -17.17 -60.32 -46.14
N VAL A 22 -16.81 -59.58 -45.10
CA VAL A 22 -15.82 -58.50 -45.18
C VAL A 22 -14.48 -59.12 -45.58
N LEU A 23 -13.90 -58.63 -46.67
CA LEU A 23 -12.59 -59.08 -47.14
C LEU A 23 -11.49 -58.58 -46.18
N PRO A 24 -10.42 -59.36 -45.92
CA PRO A 24 -9.38 -58.98 -44.96
C PRO A 24 -8.74 -57.60 -45.20
N GLU A 25 -8.72 -57.11 -46.45
CA GLU A 25 -8.22 -55.78 -46.81
C GLU A 25 -9.11 -54.64 -46.30
N GLU A 26 -10.44 -54.83 -46.22
CA GLU A 26 -11.36 -53.81 -45.66
C GLU A 26 -11.25 -53.71 -44.14
N ILE A 27 -10.85 -54.81 -43.46
CA ILE A 27 -10.54 -54.80 -42.01
C ILE A 27 -9.22 -54.06 -41.74
N TYR A 28 -8.24 -54.17 -42.63
CA TYR A 28 -6.97 -53.43 -42.50
C TYR A 28 -7.13 -51.94 -42.82
N GLY A 29 -8.06 -51.56 -43.72
CA GLY A 29 -8.42 -50.16 -43.95
C GLY A 29 -9.09 -49.48 -42.75
N ALA A 30 -9.78 -50.26 -41.89
CA ALA A 30 -10.36 -49.78 -40.63
C ALA A 30 -9.33 -49.70 -39.47
N GLY A 31 -8.08 -50.10 -39.70
CA GLY A 31 -7.02 -50.15 -38.70
C GLY A 31 -6.07 -48.95 -38.71
N VAL A 32 -6.25 -47.99 -39.62
CA VAL A 32 -5.53 -46.72 -39.58
C VAL A 32 -6.37 -45.78 -38.72
N LEU A 33 -5.91 -45.53 -37.49
CA LEU A 33 -6.47 -44.45 -36.66
C LEU A 33 -6.32 -43.15 -37.44
N ASP A 34 -7.42 -42.62 -37.98
CA ASP A 34 -7.42 -41.29 -38.54
C ASP A 34 -7.23 -40.29 -37.40
N LEU A 35 -6.69 -39.09 -37.68
CA LEU A 35 -6.60 -38.03 -36.68
C LEU A 35 -7.95 -37.79 -36.00
N GLN A 36 -9.05 -37.98 -36.74
CA GLN A 36 -10.42 -37.90 -36.26
C GLN A 36 -10.73 -38.94 -35.16
N ASP A 37 -10.21 -40.16 -35.26
CA ASP A 37 -10.40 -41.22 -34.26
C ASP A 37 -9.57 -40.99 -32.99
N VAL A 38 -8.44 -40.28 -33.13
CA VAL A 38 -7.56 -39.91 -31.99
C VAL A 38 -8.13 -38.73 -31.20
N ILE A 39 -8.80 -37.78 -31.87
CA ILE A 39 -9.40 -36.59 -31.22
C ILE A 39 -10.85 -36.78 -30.80
N ALA A 40 -11.55 -37.81 -31.31
CA ALA A 40 -12.93 -38.07 -30.96
C ALA A 40 -13.05 -38.48 -29.48
N PRO A 41 -14.04 -37.97 -28.73
CA PRO A 41 -14.26 -38.36 -27.35
C PRO A 41 -14.60 -39.86 -27.26
N HIS A 42 -14.14 -40.52 -26.19
CA HIS A 42 -14.35 -41.95 -25.95
C HIS A 42 -15.84 -42.38 -25.91
N ALA A 43 -16.74 -41.43 -25.67
CA ALA A 43 -18.19 -41.57 -25.86
C ALA A 43 -18.82 -40.20 -26.16
N LEU A 44 -19.76 -40.16 -27.11
CA LEU A 44 -20.57 -38.99 -27.43
C LEU A 44 -22.04 -39.37 -27.39
N ARG A 45 -22.83 -38.70 -26.54
CA ARG A 45 -24.29 -38.83 -26.54
C ARG A 45 -24.95 -37.47 -26.63
N VAL A 46 -25.66 -37.23 -27.72
CA VAL A 46 -26.45 -36.02 -27.95
C VAL A 46 -27.81 -36.17 -27.28
N ASN A 47 -28.12 -35.30 -26.30
CA ASN A 47 -29.45 -35.20 -25.72
C ASN A 47 -30.13 -33.88 -26.16
N SER A 48 -31.41 -33.73 -25.84
CA SER A 48 -32.19 -32.53 -26.21
C SER A 48 -31.71 -31.25 -25.52
N ARG A 49 -31.09 -31.34 -24.33
CA ARG A 49 -30.65 -30.17 -23.55
C ARG A 49 -29.14 -30.10 -23.34
N GLU A 50 -28.39 -31.16 -23.61
CA GLU A 50 -26.95 -31.25 -23.32
C GLU A 50 -26.26 -32.30 -24.18
N LEU A 51 -24.95 -32.22 -24.27
CA LEU A 51 -24.04 -33.20 -24.87
C LEU A 51 -23.26 -33.89 -23.76
N ASP A 52 -23.23 -35.21 -23.79
CA ASP A 52 -22.38 -36.01 -22.91
C ASP A 52 -21.14 -36.44 -23.70
N LEU A 53 -19.98 -35.98 -23.25
CA LEU A 53 -18.65 -36.18 -23.86
C LEU A 53 -17.83 -37.24 -23.11
N GLY A 54 -18.49 -38.10 -22.32
CA GLY A 54 -17.84 -39.16 -21.53
C GLY A 54 -17.53 -38.70 -20.11
N GLU A 55 -16.48 -37.89 -19.92
CA GLU A 55 -16.10 -37.37 -18.59
C GLU A 55 -16.76 -36.03 -18.25
N LYS A 56 -17.32 -35.33 -19.25
CA LYS A 56 -17.95 -34.02 -19.08
C LYS A 56 -19.28 -33.93 -19.80
N ILE A 57 -20.17 -33.14 -19.23
CA ILE A 57 -21.45 -32.74 -19.83
C ILE A 57 -21.31 -31.30 -20.30
N ALA A 58 -21.61 -31.05 -21.56
CA ALA A 58 -21.56 -29.74 -22.19
C ALA A 58 -22.98 -29.24 -22.50
N ARG A 59 -23.21 -27.93 -22.38
CA ARG A 59 -24.46 -27.29 -22.78
C ARG A 59 -24.20 -25.95 -23.47
N THR A 60 -24.68 -25.82 -24.70
CA THR A 60 -24.51 -24.61 -25.50
C THR A 60 -25.71 -23.68 -25.38
N PHE A 61 -25.41 -22.39 -25.24
CA PHE A 61 -26.32 -21.26 -25.19
C PHE A 61 -25.99 -20.25 -26.28
N PHE A 62 -26.99 -19.50 -26.70
CA PHE A 62 -26.85 -18.35 -27.58
C PHE A 62 -27.55 -17.12 -26.99
N VAL A 63 -27.02 -15.94 -27.29
CA VAL A 63 -27.64 -14.67 -26.87
C VAL A 63 -28.80 -14.32 -27.80
N ILE A 64 -29.95 -13.96 -27.21
CA ILE A 64 -31.17 -13.60 -27.97
C ILE A 64 -31.48 -12.11 -27.96
N SER A 65 -30.93 -11.35 -27.02
CA SER A 65 -31.23 -9.94 -26.87
C SER A 65 -30.13 -9.23 -26.10
N TYR A 66 -29.83 -8.02 -26.54
CA TYR A 66 -28.91 -7.07 -25.91
C TYR A 66 -29.70 -5.83 -25.45
N PRO A 67 -29.28 -5.13 -24.38
CA PRO A 67 -29.84 -3.84 -24.02
C PRO A 67 -29.58 -2.80 -25.12
N ARG A 68 -30.39 -1.73 -25.09
CA ARG A 68 -30.23 -0.57 -26.00
C ARG A 68 -28.86 0.11 -25.86
N PHE A 69 -28.25 0.06 -24.68
CA PHE A 69 -26.91 0.57 -24.42
C PHE A 69 -26.09 -0.53 -23.72
N LEU A 70 -24.98 -0.93 -24.33
CA LEU A 70 -23.98 -1.80 -23.72
C LEU A 70 -22.85 -0.95 -23.16
N THR A 71 -22.51 -1.16 -21.89
CA THR A 71 -21.35 -0.53 -21.26
C THR A 71 -20.08 -1.29 -21.62
N THR A 72 -18.95 -0.60 -21.72
CA THR A 72 -17.64 -1.24 -21.97
C THR A 72 -17.34 -2.28 -20.88
N GLY A 73 -16.88 -3.47 -21.28
CA GLY A 73 -16.53 -4.54 -20.34
C GLY A 73 -17.72 -5.29 -19.73
N TRP A 74 -18.94 -5.13 -20.27
CA TRP A 74 -20.13 -5.85 -19.78
C TRP A 74 -19.97 -7.37 -19.77
N PHE A 75 -19.19 -7.92 -20.71
CA PHE A 75 -18.96 -9.35 -20.90
C PHE A 75 -17.79 -9.89 -20.06
N ALA A 76 -16.97 -9.02 -19.46
CA ALA A 76 -15.80 -9.39 -18.67
C ALA A 76 -16.08 -10.36 -17.50
N PRO A 77 -17.19 -10.27 -16.76
CA PRO A 77 -17.48 -11.22 -15.67
C PRO A 77 -17.72 -12.66 -16.15
N ILE A 78 -18.18 -12.85 -17.39
CA ILE A 78 -18.32 -14.19 -17.99
C ILE A 78 -16.95 -14.73 -18.39
N ILE A 79 -16.12 -13.87 -18.98
CA ILE A 79 -14.77 -14.25 -19.41
C ILE A 79 -13.85 -14.56 -18.21
N ASN A 80 -13.97 -13.80 -17.12
CA ASN A 80 -13.16 -13.95 -15.91
C ASN A 80 -13.74 -14.98 -14.90
N MET A 81 -14.76 -15.74 -15.31
CA MET A 81 -15.39 -16.73 -14.45
C MET A 81 -14.44 -17.93 -14.27
N ASP A 82 -14.25 -18.40 -13.03
CA ASP A 82 -13.46 -19.61 -12.73
C ASP A 82 -14.25 -20.90 -13.05
N LYS A 83 -14.62 -21.04 -14.33
CA LYS A 83 -15.35 -22.17 -14.92
C LYS A 83 -14.82 -22.47 -16.32
N VAL A 84 -14.83 -23.75 -16.68
CA VAL A 84 -14.50 -24.16 -18.05
C VAL A 84 -15.68 -23.84 -18.94
N LEU A 85 -15.47 -22.95 -19.90
CA LEU A 85 -16.45 -22.54 -20.89
C LEU A 85 -15.74 -22.17 -22.19
N ASP A 86 -16.42 -22.36 -23.30
CA ASP A 86 -15.97 -21.90 -24.60
C ASP A 86 -16.91 -20.81 -25.13
N ILE A 87 -16.35 -19.85 -25.86
CA ILE A 87 -17.07 -18.70 -26.40
C ILE A 87 -16.73 -18.55 -27.88
N ALA A 88 -17.75 -18.40 -28.71
CA ALA A 88 -17.58 -18.00 -30.11
C ALA A 88 -18.38 -16.74 -30.43
N ILE A 89 -17.73 -15.82 -31.15
CA ILE A 89 -18.32 -14.57 -31.62
C ILE A 89 -18.21 -14.55 -33.15
N TYR A 90 -19.34 -14.62 -33.82
CA TYR A 90 -19.46 -14.49 -35.26
C TYR A 90 -19.85 -13.07 -35.60
N ILE A 91 -19.11 -12.44 -36.53
CA ILE A 91 -19.33 -11.05 -36.93
C ILE A 91 -19.41 -10.99 -38.45
N HIS A 92 -20.60 -10.72 -38.96
CA HIS A 92 -20.88 -10.65 -40.39
C HIS A 92 -21.23 -9.20 -40.78
N PRO A 93 -20.39 -8.50 -41.57
CA PRO A 93 -20.71 -7.15 -42.01
C PRO A 93 -21.90 -7.14 -42.97
N MET A 94 -22.80 -6.17 -42.81
CA MET A 94 -23.95 -5.98 -43.71
C MET A 94 -23.70 -4.87 -44.73
N ASP A 95 -24.32 -4.98 -45.91
CA ASP A 95 -24.28 -3.91 -46.93
C ASP A 95 -25.01 -2.66 -46.41
N THR A 96 -24.27 -1.54 -46.37
CA THR A 96 -24.77 -0.27 -45.81
C THR A 96 -25.87 0.34 -46.68
N ASN A 97 -25.82 0.18 -48.00
CA ASN A 97 -26.81 0.75 -48.92
C ASN A 97 -28.16 0.04 -48.81
N GLU A 98 -28.15 -1.27 -48.67
CA GLU A 98 -29.36 -2.07 -48.44
C GLU A 98 -30.02 -1.70 -47.11
N MET A 99 -29.22 -1.54 -46.05
CA MET A 99 -29.72 -1.15 -44.73
C MET A 99 -30.31 0.26 -44.73
N LEU A 100 -29.65 1.24 -45.36
CA LEU A 100 -30.17 2.60 -45.48
C LEU A 100 -31.55 2.64 -46.14
N ARG A 101 -31.78 1.84 -47.20
CA ARG A 101 -33.11 1.72 -47.84
C ARG A 101 -34.16 1.13 -46.90
N LYS A 102 -33.80 0.12 -46.10
CA LYS A 102 -34.69 -0.48 -45.08
C LYS A 102 -35.03 0.52 -43.97
N PHE A 103 -34.04 1.28 -43.49
CA PHE A 103 -34.26 2.34 -42.51
C PHE A 103 -35.14 3.46 -43.04
N GLN A 104 -34.91 3.96 -44.26
CA GLN A 104 -35.78 4.96 -44.88
C GLN A 104 -37.24 4.51 -44.94
N LYS A 105 -37.49 3.26 -45.35
CA LYS A 105 -38.84 2.69 -45.37
C LYS A 105 -39.45 2.61 -43.97
N LYS A 106 -38.66 2.25 -42.95
CA LYS A 106 -39.13 2.15 -41.56
C LYS A 106 -39.39 3.51 -40.92
N VAL A 107 -38.54 4.50 -41.17
CA VAL A 107 -38.75 5.90 -40.76
C VAL A 107 -40.06 6.42 -41.35
N ALA A 108 -40.28 6.22 -42.65
CA ALA A 108 -41.54 6.62 -43.30
C ALA A 108 -42.78 5.91 -42.71
N GLU A 109 -42.65 4.62 -42.37
CA GLU A 109 -43.72 3.86 -41.73
C GLU A 109 -44.05 4.41 -40.32
N VAL A 110 -43.04 4.63 -39.48
CA VAL A 110 -43.22 5.18 -38.12
C VAL A 110 -43.77 6.61 -38.19
N GLN A 111 -43.26 7.43 -39.09
CA GLN A 111 -43.75 8.79 -39.31
C GLN A 111 -45.22 8.81 -39.77
N SER A 112 -45.60 7.90 -40.68
CA SER A 112 -46.99 7.74 -41.11
C SER A 112 -47.90 7.30 -39.96
N GLN A 113 -47.42 6.41 -39.07
CA GLN A 113 -48.17 6.04 -37.88
C GLN A 113 -48.36 7.21 -36.91
N ILE A 114 -47.32 8.02 -36.68
CA ILE A 114 -47.41 9.23 -35.85
C ILE A 114 -48.42 10.20 -36.48
N SER A 115 -48.30 10.50 -37.78
CA SER A 115 -49.22 11.38 -38.52
C SER A 115 -50.67 10.89 -38.44
N THR A 116 -50.91 9.59 -38.66
CA THR A 116 -52.26 9.00 -38.61
C THR A 116 -52.87 9.10 -37.21
N ARG A 117 -52.05 9.03 -36.15
CA ARG A 117 -52.51 9.17 -34.77
C ARG A 117 -52.81 10.63 -34.43
N GLU A 118 -51.95 11.55 -34.85
CA GLU A 118 -52.17 12.99 -34.70
C GLU A 118 -53.43 13.45 -35.47
N GLU A 119 -53.64 12.96 -36.69
CA GLU A 119 -54.86 13.22 -37.48
C GLU A 119 -56.14 12.68 -36.82
N LYS A 120 -56.04 11.56 -36.10
CA LYS A 120 -57.14 11.00 -35.30
C LYS A 120 -57.32 11.69 -33.94
N GLY A 121 -56.56 12.77 -33.66
CA GLY A 121 -56.60 13.51 -32.41
C GLY A 121 -56.11 12.72 -31.19
N MET A 122 -55.34 11.66 -31.41
CA MET A 122 -54.77 10.87 -30.31
C MET A 122 -53.57 11.60 -29.70
N VAL A 123 -53.39 11.44 -28.38
CA VAL A 123 -52.22 11.97 -27.67
C VAL A 123 -50.95 11.31 -28.20
N ARG A 124 -49.86 12.09 -28.27
CA ARG A 124 -48.53 11.62 -28.69
C ARG A 124 -48.13 10.36 -27.92
N ASP A 125 -47.57 9.40 -28.64
CA ASP A 125 -47.04 8.18 -28.07
C ASP A 125 -45.52 8.32 -27.91
N PRO A 126 -45.01 8.49 -26.67
CA PRO A 126 -43.59 8.68 -26.43
C PRO A 126 -42.72 7.54 -26.98
N MET A 127 -43.27 6.32 -27.11
CA MET A 127 -42.52 5.19 -27.68
C MET A 127 -42.33 5.34 -29.19
N LEU A 128 -43.33 5.84 -29.92
CA LEU A 128 -43.22 6.08 -31.37
C LEU A 128 -42.31 7.27 -31.67
N ASP A 129 -42.40 8.35 -30.88
CA ASP A 129 -41.53 9.52 -31.02
C ASP A 129 -40.06 9.17 -30.76
N THR A 130 -39.80 8.36 -29.73
CA THR A 130 -38.45 7.86 -29.42
C THR A 130 -37.94 6.97 -30.55
N ALA A 131 -38.76 6.05 -31.05
CA ALA A 131 -38.40 5.17 -32.15
C ALA A 131 -38.09 5.96 -33.44
N TYR A 132 -38.85 7.01 -33.74
CA TYR A 132 -38.59 7.88 -34.88
C TYR A 132 -37.23 8.60 -34.74
N SER A 133 -36.98 9.21 -33.59
CA SER A 133 -35.71 9.91 -33.29
C SER A 133 -34.49 8.98 -33.38
N ASP A 134 -34.60 7.76 -32.84
CA ASP A 134 -33.54 6.76 -32.88
C ASP A 134 -33.24 6.30 -34.31
N LEU A 135 -34.28 6.05 -35.10
CA LEU A 135 -34.14 5.62 -36.48
C LEU A 135 -33.51 6.72 -37.36
N GLU A 136 -33.84 8.00 -37.11
CA GLU A 136 -33.20 9.12 -37.81
C GLU A 136 -31.72 9.29 -37.42
N SER A 137 -31.41 9.27 -36.11
CA SER A 137 -30.02 9.39 -35.64
C SER A 137 -29.11 8.28 -36.17
N LEU A 138 -29.59 7.03 -36.15
CA LEU A 138 -28.85 5.89 -36.69
C LEU A 138 -28.71 5.98 -38.21
N ARG A 139 -29.75 6.41 -38.94
CA ARG A 139 -29.68 6.64 -40.39
C ARG A 139 -28.60 7.68 -40.73
N ASP A 140 -28.57 8.79 -40.01
CA ASP A 140 -27.61 9.87 -40.25
C ASP A 140 -26.17 9.42 -39.97
N SER A 141 -25.97 8.65 -38.89
CA SER A 141 -24.66 8.07 -38.53
C SER A 141 -24.14 7.07 -39.57
N LEU A 142 -25.03 6.24 -40.14
CA LEU A 142 -24.70 5.33 -41.23
C LEU A 142 -24.40 6.08 -42.54
N GLN A 143 -25.16 7.13 -42.85
CA GLN A 143 -24.96 7.93 -44.06
C GLN A 143 -23.63 8.70 -44.03
N GLN A 144 -23.20 9.14 -42.84
CA GLN A 144 -21.90 9.81 -42.62
C GLN A 144 -20.73 8.83 -42.48
N ALA A 145 -20.96 7.52 -42.62
CA ALA A 145 -19.98 6.46 -42.43
C ALA A 145 -19.29 6.46 -41.05
N GLN A 146 -19.93 7.05 -40.03
CA GLN A 146 -19.45 7.01 -38.64
C GLN A 146 -19.70 5.64 -38.00
N GLU A 147 -20.75 4.94 -38.42
CA GLU A 147 -21.08 3.60 -37.97
C GLU A 147 -21.32 2.63 -39.13
N ARG A 148 -21.22 1.34 -38.83
CA ARG A 148 -21.60 0.20 -39.68
C ARG A 148 -22.45 -0.79 -38.90
N ILE A 149 -23.30 -1.54 -39.60
CA ILE A 149 -24.15 -2.61 -39.02
C ILE A 149 -23.56 -3.98 -39.34
N PHE A 150 -23.62 -4.85 -38.34
CA PHE A 150 -23.16 -6.22 -38.38
C PHE A 150 -24.25 -7.16 -37.88
N GLU A 151 -24.30 -8.37 -38.44
CA GLU A 151 -24.98 -9.51 -37.83
C GLU A 151 -23.99 -10.22 -36.91
N VAL A 152 -24.38 -10.37 -35.64
CA VAL A 152 -23.48 -10.82 -34.57
C VAL A 152 -24.08 -12.05 -33.87
N GLY A 153 -23.41 -13.18 -33.97
CA GLY A 153 -23.69 -14.40 -33.21
C GLY A 153 -22.79 -14.48 -31.99
N LEU A 154 -23.35 -14.74 -30.80
CA LEU A 154 -22.56 -14.97 -29.57
C LEU A 154 -23.04 -16.27 -28.92
N TYR A 155 -22.14 -17.24 -28.88
CA TYR A 155 -22.39 -18.61 -28.39
C TYR A 155 -21.49 -18.93 -27.20
N LEU A 156 -22.06 -19.62 -26.21
CA LEU A 156 -21.43 -19.98 -24.95
C LEU A 156 -21.65 -21.48 -24.71
N THR A 157 -20.58 -22.27 -24.63
CA THR A 157 -20.67 -23.69 -24.24
C THR A 157 -20.13 -23.85 -22.82
N LEU A 158 -20.98 -24.28 -21.90
CA LEU A 158 -20.64 -24.51 -20.49
C LEU A 158 -20.34 -25.99 -20.27
N TYR A 159 -19.37 -26.30 -19.41
CA TYR A 159 -18.99 -27.67 -19.06
C TYR A 159 -19.19 -27.95 -17.56
N GLY A 160 -19.60 -29.16 -17.22
CA GLY A 160 -19.67 -29.67 -15.85
C GLY A 160 -19.39 -31.17 -15.79
N ASN A 161 -18.95 -31.66 -14.63
CA ASN A 161 -18.71 -33.09 -14.41
C ASN A 161 -20.02 -33.82 -14.08
N THR A 162 -21.02 -33.10 -13.55
CA THR A 162 -22.39 -33.61 -13.33
C THR A 162 -23.44 -32.62 -13.85
N ARG A 163 -24.68 -33.09 -13.99
CA ARG A 163 -25.82 -32.25 -14.40
C ARG A 163 -26.10 -31.14 -13.39
N GLU A 164 -25.97 -31.44 -12.10
CA GLU A 164 -26.18 -30.48 -11.03
C GLU A 164 -25.13 -29.36 -11.06
N GLU A 165 -23.87 -29.71 -11.34
CA GLU A 165 -22.80 -28.72 -11.53
C GLU A 165 -23.09 -27.84 -12.74
N LEU A 166 -23.48 -28.44 -13.87
CA LEU A 166 -23.82 -27.71 -15.09
C LEU A 166 -25.03 -26.78 -14.91
N ASP A 167 -26.06 -27.21 -14.17
CA ASP A 167 -27.23 -26.38 -13.84
C ASP A 167 -26.88 -25.21 -12.91
N LYS A 168 -25.92 -25.40 -12.00
CA LYS A 168 -25.41 -24.33 -11.13
C LYS A 168 -24.65 -23.29 -11.93
N VAL A 169 -23.75 -23.72 -12.82
CA VAL A 169 -23.00 -22.83 -13.72
C VAL A 169 -23.95 -22.09 -14.68
N GLU A 170 -24.94 -22.77 -15.24
CA GLU A 170 -26.00 -22.13 -16.04
C GLU A 170 -26.69 -21.01 -15.25
N SER A 171 -27.08 -21.28 -14.00
CA SER A 171 -27.79 -20.32 -13.16
C SER A 171 -26.95 -19.08 -12.86
N GLU A 172 -25.65 -19.27 -12.64
CA GLU A 172 -24.69 -18.19 -12.37
C GLU A 172 -24.45 -17.33 -13.61
N VAL A 173 -24.16 -17.94 -14.76
CA VAL A 173 -23.99 -17.25 -16.05
C VAL A 173 -25.25 -16.47 -16.44
N ARG A 174 -26.42 -17.11 -16.29
CA ARG A 174 -27.72 -16.47 -16.52
C ARG A 174 -27.92 -15.26 -15.62
N SER A 175 -27.64 -15.39 -14.32
CA SER A 175 -27.79 -14.29 -13.36
C SER A 175 -26.90 -13.08 -13.72
N ILE A 176 -25.65 -13.34 -14.11
CA ILE A 176 -24.67 -12.29 -14.49
C ILE A 176 -25.11 -11.54 -15.75
N LEU A 177 -25.62 -12.25 -16.75
CA LEU A 177 -26.05 -11.66 -18.02
C LEU A 177 -27.40 -10.95 -17.88
N GLU A 178 -28.36 -11.55 -17.19
CA GLU A 178 -29.69 -10.96 -16.98
C GLU A 178 -29.62 -9.69 -16.12
N SER A 179 -28.68 -9.60 -15.16
CA SER A 179 -28.44 -8.35 -14.40
C SER A 179 -27.97 -7.18 -15.28
N ARG A 180 -27.47 -7.48 -16.48
CA ARG A 180 -27.03 -6.53 -17.50
C ARG A 180 -28.03 -6.43 -18.65
N LEU A 181 -29.23 -6.99 -18.49
CA LEU A 181 -30.30 -7.03 -19.49
C LEU A 181 -29.89 -7.77 -20.78
N VAL A 182 -28.92 -8.69 -20.68
CA VAL A 182 -28.52 -9.59 -21.77
C VAL A 182 -29.14 -10.95 -21.51
N TYR A 183 -29.89 -11.48 -22.47
CA TYR A 183 -30.67 -12.71 -22.28
C TYR A 183 -30.12 -13.85 -23.13
N ILE A 184 -29.95 -15.02 -22.51
CA ILE A 184 -29.46 -16.24 -23.17
C ILE A 184 -30.52 -17.34 -23.22
N ARG A 185 -30.44 -18.20 -24.25
CA ARG A 185 -31.25 -19.41 -24.36
C ARG A 185 -30.39 -20.63 -24.69
N PRO A 186 -30.72 -21.81 -24.14
CA PRO A 186 -30.06 -23.06 -24.53
C PRO A 186 -30.45 -23.45 -25.96
N ALA A 187 -29.50 -24.02 -26.70
CA ALA A 187 -29.70 -24.59 -28.03
C ALA A 187 -30.46 -25.94 -27.96
N LEU A 188 -31.72 -25.92 -27.50
CA LEU A 188 -32.54 -27.13 -27.34
C LEU A 188 -32.67 -27.88 -28.66
N PHE A 189 -32.43 -29.19 -28.63
CA PHE A 189 -32.38 -30.08 -29.80
C PHE A 189 -31.32 -29.72 -30.86
N GLN A 190 -30.47 -28.72 -30.58
CA GLN A 190 -29.41 -28.22 -31.46
C GLN A 190 -28.06 -28.18 -30.74
N GLN A 191 -27.89 -28.98 -29.68
CA GLN A 191 -26.67 -28.97 -28.87
C GLN A 191 -25.43 -29.35 -29.68
N GLU A 192 -25.54 -30.35 -30.57
CA GLU A 192 -24.46 -30.74 -31.48
C GLU A 192 -24.01 -29.60 -32.38
N GLY A 193 -24.95 -28.95 -33.09
CA GLY A 193 -24.63 -27.78 -33.93
C GLY A 193 -24.10 -26.61 -33.10
N GLY A 194 -24.63 -26.39 -31.90
CA GLY A 194 -24.11 -25.37 -30.99
C GLY A 194 -22.68 -25.62 -30.54
N PHE A 195 -22.35 -26.87 -30.18
CA PHE A 195 -21.00 -27.26 -29.83
C PHE A 195 -20.03 -27.07 -31.00
N ARG A 196 -20.43 -27.52 -32.21
CA ARG A 196 -19.63 -27.33 -33.43
C ARG A 196 -19.41 -25.87 -33.79
N SER A 197 -20.40 -25.01 -33.51
CA SER A 197 -20.31 -23.56 -33.72
C SER A 197 -19.30 -22.88 -32.80
N VAL A 198 -18.97 -23.49 -31.66
CA VAL A 198 -18.03 -22.93 -30.69
C VAL A 198 -16.60 -23.46 -30.89
N LEU A 199 -16.43 -24.54 -31.64
CA LEU A 199 -15.11 -25.05 -32.02
C LEU A 199 -14.35 -24.02 -32.87
N PRO A 200 -13.00 -23.99 -32.82
CA PRO A 200 -12.16 -23.06 -33.57
C PRO A 200 -12.06 -23.40 -35.07
N LEU A 201 -13.17 -23.82 -35.68
CA LEU A 201 -13.32 -24.18 -37.08
C LEU A 201 -13.87 -23.02 -37.93
N ALA A 202 -14.27 -21.92 -37.28
CA ALA A 202 -14.89 -20.75 -37.90
C ALA A 202 -16.15 -21.09 -38.72
N THR A 203 -16.91 -22.09 -38.28
CA THR A 203 -18.15 -22.56 -38.89
C THR A 203 -19.33 -22.31 -37.97
N ASP A 204 -20.19 -21.36 -38.33
CA ASP A 204 -21.44 -21.12 -37.61
C ASP A 204 -22.53 -22.08 -38.11
N GLU A 205 -22.97 -23.01 -37.26
CA GLU A 205 -24.06 -23.95 -37.55
C GLU A 205 -25.37 -23.58 -36.85
N LEU A 206 -25.34 -22.64 -35.90
CA LEU A 206 -26.54 -22.15 -35.23
C LEU A 206 -27.21 -21.04 -36.02
N ASP A 207 -26.44 -20.18 -36.70
CA ASP A 207 -26.91 -19.07 -37.53
C ASP A 207 -27.91 -18.16 -36.78
N VAL A 208 -27.69 -18.02 -35.47
CA VAL A 208 -28.50 -17.16 -34.60
C VAL A 208 -27.76 -15.83 -34.40
N HIS A 209 -28.17 -14.82 -35.16
CA HIS A 209 -27.56 -13.50 -35.16
C HIS A 209 -28.47 -12.40 -34.59
N THR A 210 -27.85 -11.42 -33.93
CA THR A 210 -28.47 -10.13 -33.60
C THR A 210 -27.79 -9.01 -34.36
N LYS A 211 -28.57 -8.03 -34.82
CA LYS A 211 -28.03 -6.87 -35.55
C LYS A 211 -27.51 -5.83 -34.58
N LEU A 212 -26.24 -5.49 -34.69
CA LEU A 212 -25.57 -4.48 -33.87
C LEU A 212 -24.83 -3.47 -34.75
N ASN A 213 -24.86 -2.21 -34.35
CA ASN A 213 -23.97 -1.18 -34.90
C ASN A 213 -22.58 -1.25 -34.24
N SER A 214 -21.63 -0.50 -34.79
CA SER A 214 -20.20 -0.61 -34.45
C SER A 214 -19.92 -0.35 -32.97
N ALA A 215 -20.60 0.62 -32.35
CA ALA A 215 -20.38 0.99 -30.95
C ALA A 215 -20.70 -0.15 -29.95
N PRO A 216 -21.93 -0.71 -29.89
CA PRO A 216 -22.22 -1.84 -28.99
C PRO A 216 -21.44 -3.11 -29.35
N LEU A 217 -21.17 -3.37 -30.64
CA LEU A 217 -20.33 -4.50 -31.04
C LEU A 217 -18.91 -4.39 -30.46
N SER A 218 -18.31 -3.20 -30.48
CA SER A 218 -16.97 -2.99 -29.92
C SER A 218 -16.89 -3.34 -28.43
N SER A 219 -17.99 -3.16 -27.68
CA SER A 219 -18.05 -3.47 -26.24
C SER A 219 -18.04 -4.97 -25.92
N ILE A 220 -18.33 -5.84 -26.91
CA ILE A 220 -18.30 -7.31 -26.77
C ILE A 220 -16.86 -7.82 -26.76
N PHE A 221 -15.92 -7.07 -27.35
CA PHE A 221 -14.53 -7.49 -27.39
C PHE A 221 -13.99 -7.68 -25.95
N PRO A 222 -13.29 -8.79 -25.70
CA PRO A 222 -12.76 -9.11 -24.39
C PRO A 222 -11.58 -8.16 -24.07
N PHE A 223 -11.86 -6.94 -23.61
CA PHE A 223 -10.86 -6.01 -23.06
C PHE A 223 -10.40 -6.49 -21.67
N ILE A 224 -9.91 -7.74 -21.60
CA ILE A 224 -9.30 -8.30 -20.40
C ILE A 224 -7.92 -7.63 -20.28
N SER A 225 -7.67 -7.02 -19.13
CA SER A 225 -6.36 -6.48 -18.80
C SER A 225 -5.30 -7.55 -19.01
N PHE A 226 -4.25 -7.24 -19.77
CA PHE A 226 -3.10 -8.14 -19.92
C PHE A 226 -2.51 -8.45 -18.54
N ASP A 227 -2.29 -9.73 -18.24
CA ASP A 227 -1.43 -10.10 -17.13
C ASP A 227 0.02 -9.72 -17.47
N LEU A 228 0.52 -8.73 -16.76
CA LEU A 228 1.92 -8.32 -16.76
C LEU A 228 2.66 -9.10 -15.66
N THR A 229 2.60 -10.42 -15.78
CA THR A 229 3.20 -11.36 -14.81
C THR A 229 4.16 -12.28 -15.55
N SER A 230 5.40 -12.32 -15.09
CA SER A 230 6.41 -13.31 -15.45
C SER A 230 6.58 -14.31 -14.29
N ASP A 231 7.13 -15.49 -14.57
CA ASP A 231 7.49 -16.47 -13.53
C ASP A 231 8.80 -16.10 -12.79
N ARG A 232 9.50 -15.04 -13.23
CA ARG A 232 10.79 -14.60 -12.68
C ARG A 232 10.87 -13.07 -12.60
N GLY A 233 11.54 -12.60 -11.57
CA GLY A 233 11.79 -11.18 -11.34
C GLY A 233 11.25 -10.66 -10.01
N ILE A 234 11.21 -9.35 -9.87
CA ILE A 234 10.77 -8.69 -8.64
C ILE A 234 9.28 -8.31 -8.72
N LEU A 235 8.63 -8.27 -7.57
CA LEU A 235 7.28 -7.75 -7.45
C LEU A 235 7.30 -6.22 -7.49
N TYR A 236 6.62 -5.63 -8.47
CA TYR A 236 6.42 -4.18 -8.56
C TYR A 236 5.13 -3.72 -7.88
N GLY A 237 4.11 -4.59 -7.84
CA GLY A 237 2.84 -4.31 -7.20
C GLY A 237 1.76 -5.30 -7.62
N ILE A 238 0.50 -4.94 -7.40
CA ILE A 238 -0.67 -5.68 -7.89
C ILE A 238 -1.38 -4.86 -8.96
N ASN A 239 -1.90 -5.55 -9.97
CA ASN A 239 -2.77 -4.96 -10.97
C ASN A 239 -4.10 -4.59 -10.31
N ARG A 240 -4.53 -3.34 -10.43
CA ARG A 240 -5.77 -2.86 -9.78
C ARG A 240 -7.04 -3.41 -10.42
N HIS A 241 -6.99 -3.87 -11.66
CA HIS A 241 -8.17 -4.36 -12.37
C HIS A 241 -8.51 -5.81 -12.02
N ASN A 242 -7.50 -6.67 -11.88
CA ASN A 242 -7.69 -8.11 -11.67
C ASN A 242 -6.95 -8.67 -10.45
N SER A 243 -6.25 -7.82 -9.67
CA SER A 243 -5.43 -8.22 -8.50
C SER A 243 -4.29 -9.19 -8.80
N SER A 244 -3.91 -9.39 -10.07
CA SER A 244 -2.76 -10.22 -10.42
C SER A 244 -1.45 -9.52 -10.03
N LEU A 245 -0.40 -10.33 -9.78
CA LEU A 245 0.91 -9.80 -9.39
C LEU A 245 1.60 -9.20 -10.61
N ILE A 246 2.10 -7.97 -10.49
CA ILE A 246 2.99 -7.39 -11.49
C ILE A 246 4.41 -7.81 -11.11
N LEU A 247 4.82 -8.97 -11.63
CA LEU A 247 6.11 -9.58 -11.35
C LEU A 247 6.94 -9.61 -12.63
N PHE A 248 8.13 -9.00 -12.61
CA PHE A 248 8.92 -8.86 -13.83
C PHE A 248 10.43 -8.76 -13.57
N ASP A 249 11.24 -9.40 -14.42
CA ASP A 249 12.70 -9.22 -14.44
C ASP A 249 13.07 -8.14 -15.46
N ARG A 250 13.48 -6.97 -15.00
CA ARG A 250 13.89 -5.87 -15.89
C ARG A 250 15.03 -6.25 -16.84
N PHE A 251 15.90 -7.20 -16.46
CA PHE A 251 17.01 -7.64 -17.30
C PHE A 251 16.59 -8.57 -18.44
N SER A 252 15.31 -8.96 -18.51
CA SER A 252 14.75 -9.70 -19.65
C SER A 252 14.15 -8.80 -20.73
N LEU A 253 14.08 -7.49 -20.52
CA LEU A 253 13.54 -6.52 -21.48
C LEU A 253 14.58 -6.10 -22.52
N GLU A 254 14.13 -5.52 -23.64
CA GLU A 254 14.99 -5.00 -24.70
C GLU A 254 15.96 -3.90 -24.21
N ASN A 255 15.53 -3.15 -23.20
CA ASN A 255 16.33 -2.23 -22.42
C ASN A 255 16.04 -2.42 -20.91
N TYR A 256 17.05 -2.24 -20.07
CA TYR A 256 16.97 -2.40 -18.60
C TYR A 256 16.61 -1.10 -17.88
N ASN A 257 16.46 0.00 -18.62
CA ASN A 257 16.18 1.32 -18.09
C ASN A 257 14.71 1.48 -17.68
N SER A 258 14.49 2.29 -16.66
CA SER A 258 13.17 2.71 -16.22
C SER A 258 13.11 4.20 -15.88
N VAL A 259 11.93 4.79 -16.07
CA VAL A 259 11.64 6.15 -15.62
C VAL A 259 10.42 6.17 -14.69
N MET A 260 10.50 6.91 -13.61
CA MET A 260 9.42 7.09 -12.65
C MET A 260 9.08 8.57 -12.49
N PHE A 261 7.81 8.90 -12.71
CA PHE A 261 7.26 10.24 -12.52
C PHE A 261 6.24 10.22 -11.39
N ALA A 262 6.44 11.02 -10.36
CA ALA A 262 5.57 11.04 -9.19
C ALA A 262 5.43 12.45 -8.61
N LYS A 263 4.21 12.99 -8.48
CA LYS A 263 4.04 14.32 -7.90
C LYS A 263 4.57 14.40 -6.47
N SER A 264 5.42 15.39 -6.20
CA SER A 264 5.84 15.78 -4.84
C SER A 264 4.66 16.09 -3.94
N GLY A 265 4.71 15.59 -2.70
CA GLY A 265 3.87 16.08 -1.61
C GLY A 265 2.40 16.37 -1.94
N ALA A 266 1.75 15.54 -2.78
CA ALA A 266 0.40 15.81 -3.28
C ALA A 266 -0.65 15.62 -2.18
N GLY A 267 -0.73 16.60 -1.27
CA GLY A 267 -1.86 16.79 -0.38
C GLY A 267 -1.61 17.42 0.97
N LYS A 268 -0.47 18.08 1.27
CA LYS A 268 -0.21 18.60 2.64
C LYS A 268 -0.63 20.06 2.90
N SER A 269 -0.91 20.84 1.86
CA SER A 269 -1.07 22.29 2.01
C SER A 269 -2.41 22.73 2.60
N ILE A 270 -2.38 23.68 3.52
CA ILE A 270 -3.53 24.24 4.23
C ILE A 270 -3.57 25.77 4.15
N ARG A 271 -4.74 26.35 4.45
CA ARG A 271 -4.98 27.79 4.30
C ARG A 271 -4.19 28.61 5.34
N HIS A 272 -3.77 29.84 4.97
CA HIS A 272 -2.99 30.76 5.82
C HIS A 272 -3.46 30.87 7.28
N GLN A 273 -4.78 30.93 7.48
CA GLN A 273 -5.42 31.23 8.77
C GLN A 273 -5.48 30.02 9.71
N GLU A 274 -5.18 28.82 9.20
CA GLU A 274 -5.23 27.61 10.00
C GLU A 274 -4.17 27.63 11.10
N GLN A 275 -4.59 27.11 12.25
CA GLN A 275 -3.78 27.11 13.46
C GLN A 275 -2.91 25.85 13.48
N VAL A 276 -1.64 26.01 13.84
CA VAL A 276 -0.71 24.91 14.07
C VAL A 276 -0.09 25.05 15.46
N LEU A 277 0.17 23.92 16.08
CA LEU A 277 0.87 23.83 17.35
C LEU A 277 2.34 23.51 17.05
N ILE A 278 3.23 24.40 17.49
CA ILE A 278 4.67 24.28 17.24
C ILE A 278 5.45 24.29 18.54
N LYS A 279 6.64 23.69 18.51
CA LYS A 279 7.63 23.77 19.56
C LYS A 279 8.94 24.26 18.96
N SER A 280 9.46 25.38 19.44
CA SER A 280 10.71 25.98 18.95
C SER A 280 11.59 26.29 20.14
N CYS A 281 12.85 25.83 20.11
CA CYS A 281 13.75 25.86 21.25
C CYS A 281 13.07 25.37 22.53
N GLY A 282 12.26 24.29 22.42
CA GLY A 282 11.46 23.70 23.49
C GLY A 282 10.34 24.54 24.10
N VAL A 283 10.05 25.73 23.55
CA VAL A 283 8.85 26.51 23.87
C VAL A 283 7.73 26.13 22.92
N VAL A 284 6.63 25.64 23.47
CA VAL A 284 5.40 25.33 22.73
C VAL A 284 4.54 26.57 22.56
N THR A 285 4.13 26.85 21.33
CA THR A 285 3.20 27.93 21.00
C THR A 285 2.17 27.50 19.97
N LYS A 286 1.01 28.15 19.98
CA LYS A 286 -0.02 28.01 18.94
C LYS A 286 0.01 29.25 18.04
N THR A 287 0.05 29.05 16.73
CA THR A 287 0.16 30.15 15.77
C THR A 287 -0.54 29.84 14.45
N GLN A 288 -0.69 30.86 13.59
CA GLN A 288 -1.17 30.68 12.23
C GLN A 288 -0.04 30.13 11.35
N ILE A 289 -0.32 29.06 10.60
CA ILE A 289 0.69 28.44 9.72
C ILE A 289 1.25 29.43 8.70
N GLY A 290 0.40 30.26 8.09
CA GLY A 290 0.88 31.24 7.12
C GLY A 290 1.81 32.27 7.75
N SER A 291 1.45 32.82 8.90
CA SER A 291 2.32 33.75 9.63
C SER A 291 3.62 33.11 10.13
N LEU A 292 3.59 31.81 10.42
CA LEU A 292 4.77 31.04 10.83
C LEU A 292 5.74 30.88 9.66
N VAL A 293 5.26 30.30 8.55
CA VAL A 293 6.07 30.04 7.37
C VAL A 293 6.66 31.34 6.81
N GLU A 294 5.87 32.42 6.74
CA GLU A 294 6.36 33.74 6.32
C GLU A 294 7.47 34.28 7.23
N LYS A 295 7.39 34.05 8.55
CA LYS A 295 8.46 34.45 9.49
C LYS A 295 9.71 33.59 9.31
N ILE A 296 9.55 32.29 9.05
CA ILE A 296 10.64 31.36 8.81
C ILE A 296 11.36 31.76 7.51
N ILE A 297 10.61 31.97 6.43
CA ILE A 297 11.13 32.48 5.15
C ILE A 297 11.87 33.80 5.34
N LYS A 298 11.29 34.74 6.10
CA LYS A 298 11.96 36.01 6.38
C LYS A 298 13.24 35.87 7.20
N LYS A 299 13.32 34.87 8.08
CA LYS A 299 14.47 34.64 8.97
C LYS A 299 15.60 33.90 8.26
N TYR A 300 15.28 32.86 7.50
CA TYR A 300 16.25 31.94 6.91
C TYR A 300 16.46 32.13 5.40
N GLY A 301 15.66 32.97 4.74
CA GLY A 301 15.62 33.12 3.29
C GLY A 301 14.51 32.30 2.66
N CYS A 302 14.16 32.57 1.40
CA CYS A 302 13.21 31.78 0.63
C CYS A 302 13.98 30.99 -0.42
N THR A 303 13.84 29.66 -0.41
CA THR A 303 14.42 28.77 -1.42
C THR A 303 13.28 28.19 -2.25
N LYS A 304 13.46 28.12 -3.56
CA LYS A 304 12.52 27.39 -4.42
C LYS A 304 12.76 25.89 -4.17
N ILE A 305 11.74 25.19 -3.68
CA ILE A 305 11.82 23.76 -3.34
C ILE A 305 11.45 22.94 -4.57
N ASP A 306 10.37 23.33 -5.26
CA ASP A 306 9.98 22.81 -6.57
C ASP A 306 9.29 23.92 -7.40
N ASP A 307 8.71 23.58 -8.56
CA ASP A 307 8.05 24.53 -9.45
C ASP A 307 6.78 25.17 -8.89
N GLU A 308 6.12 24.54 -7.92
CA GLU A 308 4.92 25.04 -7.25
C GLU A 308 5.21 25.54 -5.81
N LEU A 309 6.25 25.04 -5.14
CA LEU A 309 6.58 25.26 -3.72
C LEU A 309 7.86 26.10 -3.51
N GLU A 310 7.75 27.11 -2.67
CA GLU A 310 8.87 27.92 -2.18
C GLU A 310 8.85 27.99 -0.64
N GLY A 311 10.01 27.93 0.01
CA GLY A 311 10.06 27.78 1.47
C GLY A 311 11.45 27.70 2.07
N VAL A 312 11.53 27.05 3.24
CA VAL A 312 12.75 26.84 4.01
C VAL A 312 12.87 25.36 4.35
N ILE A 313 14.03 24.79 4.05
CA ILE A 313 14.40 23.42 4.41
C ILE A 313 15.05 23.42 5.79
N ASN A 314 14.68 22.43 6.61
CA ASN A 314 15.08 22.19 7.99
C ASN A 314 14.92 23.42 8.92
N PRO A 315 13.73 24.02 9.02
CA PRO A 315 13.50 25.04 10.03
C PRO A 315 13.63 24.44 11.42
N ASP A 316 14.35 25.11 12.33
CA ASP A 316 14.53 24.68 13.73
C ASP A 316 13.23 24.82 14.58
N ILE A 317 12.23 24.03 14.21
CA ILE A 317 10.91 23.93 14.82
C ILE A 317 10.43 22.48 14.79
N GLU A 318 9.57 22.12 15.74
CA GLU A 318 8.87 20.85 15.82
C GLU A 318 7.36 21.11 15.76
N VAL A 319 6.59 20.15 15.24
CA VAL A 319 5.12 20.12 15.25
C VAL A 319 4.65 18.87 16.00
N PHE A 320 3.44 18.92 16.56
CA PHE A 320 2.84 17.73 17.15
C PHE A 320 2.25 16.84 16.05
N SER A 321 2.60 15.55 16.05
CA SER A 321 2.27 14.57 15.01
C SER A 321 1.99 13.20 15.62
N PHE A 322 1.62 12.22 14.79
CA PHE A 322 1.33 10.86 15.23
C PHE A 322 2.07 9.84 14.39
N ASP A 323 2.54 8.78 15.06
CA ASP A 323 3.23 7.65 14.41
C ASP A 323 2.24 6.70 13.73
N LYS A 324 2.76 5.71 13.00
CA LYS A 324 1.96 4.64 12.36
C LYS A 324 1.12 3.82 13.36
N GLN A 325 1.47 3.86 14.65
CA GLN A 325 0.74 3.22 15.76
C GLN A 325 -0.31 4.15 16.38
N MET A 326 -0.53 5.35 15.82
CA MET A 326 -1.49 6.34 16.28
C MET A 326 -1.18 6.89 17.68
N ARG A 327 0.11 7.04 18.02
CA ARG A 327 0.58 7.65 19.27
C ARG A 327 1.16 9.04 19.01
N GLY A 328 0.87 9.99 19.90
CA GLY A 328 1.22 11.40 19.68
C GLY A 328 2.66 11.72 20.09
N ARG A 329 3.38 12.49 19.28
CA ARG A 329 4.75 12.95 19.58
C ARG A 329 5.07 14.32 18.97
N TRP A 330 6.21 14.89 19.36
CA TRP A 330 6.78 16.08 18.71
C TRP A 330 7.78 15.64 17.65
N SER A 331 7.57 16.08 16.41
CA SER A 331 8.43 15.76 15.27
C SER A 331 8.99 17.01 14.62
N LYS A 332 10.25 16.94 14.19
CA LYS A 332 10.96 18.05 13.57
C LYS A 332 10.41 18.35 12.19
N VAL A 333 10.20 19.62 11.89
CA VAL A 333 9.79 20.05 10.56
C VAL A 333 11.00 20.02 9.64
N THR A 334 10.92 19.25 8.56
CA THR A 334 11.95 19.17 7.51
C THR A 334 11.78 20.21 6.44
N VAL A 335 10.56 20.68 6.17
CA VAL A 335 10.30 21.73 5.19
C VAL A 335 9.16 22.61 5.68
N ALA A 336 9.32 23.94 5.59
CA ALA A 336 8.25 24.90 5.78
C ALA A 336 8.06 25.71 4.50
N ALA A 337 6.96 25.48 3.79
CA ALA A 337 6.79 25.95 2.43
C ALA A 337 5.43 26.63 2.18
N ARG A 338 5.34 27.32 1.05
CA ARG A 338 4.12 27.90 0.50
C ARG A 338 4.03 27.65 -1.00
N LYS A 339 2.81 27.59 -1.52
CA LYS A 339 2.51 27.50 -2.95
C LYS A 339 1.29 28.34 -3.31
N ALA A 340 1.04 28.58 -4.59
CA ALA A 340 -0.11 29.35 -5.04
C ALA A 340 -1.43 28.74 -4.52
N ALA A 341 -2.33 29.58 -4.02
CA ALA A 341 -3.61 29.12 -3.49
C ALA A 341 -4.59 28.76 -4.62
N PRO A 342 -5.36 27.66 -4.50
CA PRO A 342 -6.37 27.29 -5.49
C PRO A 342 -7.61 28.18 -5.40
N ASP A 343 -8.47 28.12 -6.42
CA ASP A 343 -9.73 28.88 -6.50
C ASP A 343 -10.80 28.39 -5.53
N VAL A 344 -10.70 27.15 -5.04
CA VAL A 344 -11.71 26.52 -4.18
C VAL A 344 -11.04 25.80 -3.01
N PHE A 345 -11.59 26.01 -1.82
CA PHE A 345 -11.24 25.32 -0.59
C PHE A 345 -12.39 24.45 -0.07
N TYR A 346 -12.06 23.42 0.71
CA TYR A 346 -13.01 22.55 1.39
C TYR A 346 -12.90 22.75 2.90
N THR A 347 -14.02 23.06 3.56
CA THR A 347 -14.07 23.23 5.01
C THR A 347 -14.84 22.09 5.65
N PHE A 348 -14.16 21.31 6.49
CA PHE A 348 -14.72 20.20 7.23
C PHE A 348 -15.11 20.67 8.62
N LYS A 349 -16.31 20.32 9.07
CA LYS A 349 -16.77 20.56 10.43
C LYS A 349 -17.09 19.23 11.09
N THR A 350 -16.51 18.99 12.25
CA THR A 350 -16.73 17.77 13.02
C THR A 350 -17.85 17.95 14.06
N LYS A 351 -18.36 16.84 14.60
CA LYS A 351 -19.41 16.84 15.63
C LYS A 351 -18.96 17.50 16.93
N SER A 352 -17.68 17.40 17.31
CA SER A 352 -17.14 18.17 18.44
C SER A 352 -16.92 19.66 18.13
N GLY A 353 -17.22 20.09 16.90
CA GLY A 353 -17.10 21.48 16.47
C GLY A 353 -15.69 21.91 16.10
N ARG A 354 -14.83 20.95 15.71
CA ARG A 354 -13.56 21.28 15.06
C ARG A 354 -13.81 21.67 13.62
N GLU A 355 -12.97 22.56 13.12
CA GLU A 355 -13.05 23.02 11.74
C GLU A 355 -11.63 23.03 11.13
N ILE A 356 -11.48 22.53 9.91
CA ILE A 356 -10.28 22.75 9.09
C ILE A 356 -10.69 23.12 7.68
N THR A 357 -9.94 24.03 7.07
CA THR A 357 -10.06 24.37 5.66
C THR A 357 -8.81 23.94 4.90
N THR A 358 -9.00 23.07 3.90
CA THR A 358 -7.94 22.44 3.11
C THR A 358 -8.18 22.64 1.61
N THR A 359 -7.17 22.35 0.79
CA THR A 359 -7.31 22.29 -0.67
C THR A 359 -8.02 21.01 -1.09
N ALA A 360 -8.58 20.96 -2.31
CA ALA A 360 -9.32 19.78 -2.80
C ALA A 360 -8.49 18.49 -2.75
N ASP A 361 -7.21 18.62 -3.12
CA ASP A 361 -6.21 17.57 -3.21
C ASP A 361 -5.56 17.19 -1.87
N HIS A 362 -5.95 17.85 -0.77
CA HIS A 362 -5.36 17.61 0.55
C HIS A 362 -5.80 16.27 1.13
N ASN A 363 -4.85 15.42 1.49
CA ASN A 363 -5.12 14.09 2.06
C ASN A 363 -5.38 14.22 3.56
N MET A 364 -6.55 13.83 4.04
CA MET A 364 -6.81 13.68 5.47
C MET A 364 -6.86 12.21 5.84
N LEU A 365 -6.29 11.86 7.00
CA LEU A 365 -6.60 10.57 7.62
C LEU A 365 -8.08 10.54 8.01
N ILE A 366 -8.78 9.49 7.58
CA ILE A 366 -10.15 9.19 7.98
C ILE A 366 -10.27 7.73 8.41
N LEU A 367 -11.22 7.44 9.30
CA LEU A 367 -11.68 6.10 9.60
C LEU A 367 -12.98 5.85 8.81
N ARG A 368 -12.90 4.91 7.87
CA ARG A 368 -14.00 4.47 7.00
C ARG A 368 -14.13 2.95 7.13
N ASP A 369 -15.31 2.48 7.52
CA ASP A 369 -15.61 1.04 7.66
C ASP A 369 -14.60 0.27 8.53
N GLY A 370 -14.13 0.91 9.62
CA GLY A 370 -13.18 0.32 10.55
C GLY A 370 -11.73 0.31 10.06
N ARG A 371 -11.47 0.92 8.90
CA ARG A 371 -10.13 1.04 8.28
C ARG A 371 -9.68 2.50 8.30
N VAL A 372 -8.44 2.72 8.72
CA VAL A 372 -7.82 4.04 8.65
C VAL A 372 -7.17 4.20 7.29
N ILE A 373 -7.62 5.20 6.53
CA ILE A 373 -7.16 5.49 5.17
C ILE A 373 -6.84 6.97 5.04
N ALA A 374 -5.92 7.33 4.16
CA ALA A 374 -5.77 8.70 3.70
C ALA A 374 -6.78 8.94 2.57
N ALA A 375 -7.59 9.99 2.67
CA ALA A 375 -8.57 10.36 1.63
C ALA A 375 -8.42 11.84 1.27
N LYS A 376 -8.51 12.16 -0.02
CA LYS A 376 -8.54 13.57 -0.48
C LYS A 376 -9.76 14.29 0.09
N SER A 377 -9.58 15.56 0.39
CA SER A 377 -10.62 16.44 0.93
C SER A 377 -11.90 16.41 0.08
N GLU A 378 -11.79 16.43 -1.24
CA GLU A 378 -12.96 16.34 -2.13
C GLU A 378 -13.71 15.00 -2.09
N ASN A 379 -13.04 13.92 -1.71
CA ASN A 379 -13.57 12.56 -1.67
C ASN A 379 -14.11 12.15 -0.29
N ILE A 380 -13.92 13.02 0.70
CA ILE A 380 -14.42 12.80 2.06
C ILE A 380 -15.91 13.11 2.11
N ARG A 381 -16.66 12.26 2.82
CA ARG A 381 -18.13 12.33 2.91
C ARG A 381 -18.56 12.65 4.34
N SER A 382 -19.70 13.31 4.47
CA SER A 382 -20.32 13.50 5.79
C SER A 382 -20.67 12.13 6.40
N GLY A 383 -20.40 11.96 7.69
CA GLY A 383 -20.56 10.68 8.40
C GLY A 383 -19.27 9.89 8.56
N GLU A 384 -18.22 10.19 7.80
CA GLU A 384 -16.88 9.64 8.01
C GLU A 384 -16.22 10.26 9.23
N TYR A 385 -15.20 9.59 9.78
CA TYR A 385 -14.60 9.99 11.03
C TYR A 385 -13.18 10.49 10.82
N ILE A 386 -12.86 11.60 11.47
CA ILE A 386 -11.54 12.21 11.43
C ILE A 386 -10.86 12.01 12.78
N PRO A 387 -9.55 11.71 12.84
CA PRO A 387 -8.84 11.57 14.10
C PRO A 387 -8.56 12.95 14.73
N LEU A 388 -8.74 13.03 16.05
CA LEU A 388 -8.33 14.12 16.93
C LEU A 388 -7.45 13.55 18.04
N PRO A 389 -6.53 14.33 18.64
CA PRO A 389 -5.74 13.86 19.78
C PRO A 389 -6.63 13.56 20.99
N ARG A 390 -6.40 12.44 21.69
CA ARG A 390 -6.95 12.22 23.05
C ARG A 390 -6.16 13.00 24.09
N SER A 391 -4.86 13.09 23.89
CA SER A 391 -3.93 13.85 24.74
C SER A 391 -2.81 14.46 23.92
N VAL A 392 -2.22 15.53 24.44
CA VAL A 392 -1.03 16.17 23.89
C VAL A 392 -0.07 16.41 25.05
N SER A 393 1.18 15.94 24.94
CA SER A 393 2.20 16.22 25.95
C SER A 393 2.93 17.52 25.63
N PHE A 394 2.67 18.58 26.38
CA PHE A 394 3.53 19.76 26.48
C PHE A 394 4.68 19.47 27.48
N ALA A 395 5.88 19.18 27.00
CA ALA A 395 7.05 19.03 27.88
C ALA A 395 7.44 20.42 28.44
N PRO A 396 7.58 20.58 29.78
CA PRO A 396 7.94 21.87 30.36
C PRO A 396 9.35 22.29 29.97
N HIS A 397 9.54 23.59 29.72
CA HIS A 397 10.86 24.16 29.45
C HIS A 397 11.47 24.69 30.76
N SER A 398 12.67 24.22 31.11
CA SER A 398 13.32 24.47 32.41
C SER A 398 13.81 25.92 32.63
N SER A 399 13.77 26.78 31.61
CA SER A 399 14.43 28.09 31.62
C SER A 399 13.51 29.31 31.76
N ASN A 400 12.18 29.14 31.77
CA ASN A 400 11.21 30.23 31.95
C ASN A 400 9.90 29.71 32.58
N GLU A 401 9.97 29.21 33.81
CA GLU A 401 8.79 28.73 34.52
C GLU A 401 7.82 29.89 34.82
N ILE A 402 6.65 29.87 34.16
CA ILE A 402 5.50 30.64 34.63
C ILE A 402 5.05 30.04 35.95
N THR A 403 5.08 30.86 37.01
CA THR A 403 4.58 30.42 38.31
C THR A 403 3.09 30.14 38.24
N VAL A 404 2.62 29.21 39.07
CA VAL A 404 1.21 28.83 39.15
C VAL A 404 0.33 30.06 39.43
N GLU A 405 0.79 30.94 40.31
CA GLU A 405 0.12 32.18 40.69
C GLU A 405 -0.02 33.14 39.50
N PHE A 406 1.05 33.28 38.70
CA PHE A 406 1.01 34.16 37.54
C PHE A 406 0.08 33.60 36.44
N ALA A 407 0.08 32.29 36.23
CA ALA A 407 -0.86 31.64 35.33
C ALA A 407 -2.33 31.80 35.78
N GLU A 408 -2.60 31.66 37.08
CA GLU A 408 -3.92 31.90 37.65
C GLU A 408 -4.39 33.35 37.40
N LEU A 409 -3.49 34.32 37.59
CA LEU A 409 -3.79 35.73 37.34
C LEU A 409 -4.12 35.97 35.86
N LEU A 410 -3.36 35.34 34.95
CA LEU A 410 -3.65 35.40 33.51
C LEU A 410 -5.01 34.78 33.18
N GLY A 411 -5.44 33.74 33.88
CA GLY A 411 -6.76 33.14 33.73
C GLY A 411 -7.87 34.13 34.08
N TRP A 412 -7.73 34.82 35.21
CA TRP A 412 -8.65 35.87 35.65
C TRP A 412 -8.69 37.07 34.70
N ILE A 413 -7.53 37.53 34.23
CA ILE A 413 -7.44 38.62 33.24
C ILE A 413 -8.11 38.20 31.92
N THR A 414 -7.87 36.97 31.47
CA THR A 414 -8.47 36.46 30.24
C THR A 414 -9.99 36.35 30.35
N ALA A 415 -10.54 35.92 31.48
CA ALA A 415 -11.99 35.91 31.70
C ALA A 415 -12.55 37.33 31.84
N GLU A 416 -12.25 38.01 32.95
CA GLU A 416 -12.95 39.23 33.38
C GLU A 416 -12.09 40.51 33.35
N GLY A 417 -10.84 40.41 32.90
CA GLY A 417 -9.93 41.55 32.81
C GLY A 417 -10.33 42.58 31.75
N ALA A 418 -10.26 43.86 32.16
CA ALA A 418 -10.40 45.04 31.33
C ALA A 418 -9.19 45.97 31.51
N PHE A 419 -8.59 46.40 30.40
CA PHE A 419 -7.38 47.20 30.41
C PHE A 419 -7.70 48.70 30.35
N THR A 420 -7.10 49.49 31.24
CA THR A 420 -7.09 50.95 31.19
C THR A 420 -5.69 51.48 30.82
N LYS A 421 -5.51 52.80 30.75
CA LYS A 421 -4.19 53.41 30.47
C LYS A 421 -3.13 53.07 31.52
N ARG A 422 -3.50 52.83 32.78
CA ARG A 422 -2.57 52.66 33.91
C ARG A 422 -2.84 51.43 34.80
N SER A 423 -3.94 50.74 34.59
CA SER A 423 -4.35 49.59 35.41
C SER A 423 -5.04 48.49 34.61
N ILE A 424 -5.10 47.30 35.21
CA ILE A 424 -5.90 46.17 34.77
C ILE A 424 -7.00 45.97 35.80
N VAL A 425 -8.26 46.04 35.39
CA VAL A 425 -9.42 45.89 36.29
C VAL A 425 -10.07 44.54 36.01
N ILE A 426 -10.09 43.67 37.00
CA ILE A 426 -10.77 42.36 36.94
C ILE A 426 -12.06 42.52 37.73
N SER A 427 -13.20 42.37 37.06
CA SER A 427 -14.51 42.46 37.72
C SER A 427 -14.96 41.07 38.16
N ASN A 428 -15.71 40.98 39.25
CA ASN A 428 -16.47 39.78 39.62
C ASN A 428 -17.47 40.15 40.73
N THR A 429 -18.62 39.47 40.78
CA THR A 429 -19.65 39.72 41.81
C THR A 429 -19.55 38.80 43.02
N ASP A 430 -18.75 37.74 42.92
CA ASP A 430 -18.57 36.73 43.96
C ASP A 430 -17.41 37.10 44.90
N THR A 431 -17.67 37.07 46.21
CA THR A 431 -16.69 37.51 47.21
C THR A 431 -15.53 36.55 47.37
N GLU A 432 -15.76 35.23 47.33
CA GLU A 432 -14.71 34.20 47.40
C GLU A 432 -13.73 34.37 46.22
N SER A 433 -14.25 34.67 45.03
CA SER A 433 -13.44 34.97 43.84
C SER A 433 -12.59 36.23 44.02
N LEU A 434 -13.16 37.31 44.57
CA LEU A 434 -12.42 38.54 44.86
C LEU A 434 -11.36 38.36 45.96
N ASP A 435 -11.63 37.54 46.98
CA ASP A 435 -10.67 37.19 48.05
C ASP A 435 -9.48 36.40 47.48
N CYS A 436 -9.76 35.47 46.56
CA CYS A 436 -8.73 34.74 45.82
C CYS A 436 -7.86 35.69 44.99
N MET A 437 -8.45 36.57 44.18
CA MET A 437 -7.71 37.57 43.39
C MET A 437 -6.86 38.50 44.27
N GLU A 438 -7.38 38.93 45.42
CA GLU A 438 -6.63 39.75 46.38
C GLU A 438 -5.43 39.00 46.94
N SER A 439 -5.62 37.76 47.37
CA SER A 439 -4.54 36.90 47.89
C SER A 439 -3.47 36.66 46.83
N LEU A 440 -3.89 36.47 45.58
CA LEU A 440 -3.01 36.31 44.44
C LEU A 440 -2.18 37.56 44.15
N CYS A 441 -2.80 38.75 44.19
CA CYS A 441 -2.09 40.00 44.02
C CYS A 441 -1.06 40.23 45.13
N LYS A 442 -1.36 39.82 46.38
CA LYS A 442 -0.42 39.85 47.51
C LYS A 442 0.74 38.89 47.29
N ALA A 443 0.47 37.64 46.88
CA ALA A 443 1.49 36.63 46.61
C ALA A 443 2.47 37.06 45.50
N LEU A 444 1.96 37.74 44.47
CA LEU A 444 2.76 38.26 43.35
C LEU A 444 3.39 39.64 43.63
N ASN A 445 3.29 40.18 44.85
CA ASN A 445 3.79 41.51 45.24
C ASN A 445 3.32 42.64 44.29
N MET A 446 2.08 42.59 43.82
CA MET A 446 1.53 43.59 42.91
C MET A 446 0.87 44.75 43.66
N SER A 447 0.94 45.95 43.10
CA SER A 447 0.16 47.09 43.61
C SER A 447 -1.29 46.96 43.13
N PHE A 448 -2.24 46.86 44.05
CA PHE A 448 -3.66 46.71 43.71
C PHE A 448 -4.59 47.46 44.66
N THR A 449 -5.84 47.64 44.23
CA THR A 449 -6.94 48.10 45.07
C THR A 449 -8.14 47.20 44.83
N ARG A 450 -8.83 46.83 45.91
CA ARG A 450 -10.04 46.02 45.87
C ARG A 450 -11.27 46.88 46.21
N ASN A 451 -12.38 46.57 45.56
CA ASN A 451 -13.72 46.99 45.95
C ASN A 451 -14.67 45.76 45.96
N LEU A 452 -15.94 45.95 46.30
CA LEU A 452 -16.98 44.91 46.37
C LEU A 452 -17.31 44.24 45.02
N ARG A 453 -16.78 44.73 43.90
CA ARG A 453 -17.12 44.24 42.55
C ARG A 453 -15.92 44.07 41.62
N TRP A 454 -14.72 44.45 42.05
CA TRP A 454 -13.54 44.42 41.19
C TRP A 454 -12.24 44.50 41.99
N VAL A 455 -11.17 44.00 41.39
CA VAL A 455 -9.77 44.20 41.78
C VAL A 455 -9.06 44.95 40.66
N ALA A 456 -8.42 46.08 40.99
CA ALA A 456 -7.64 46.89 40.05
C ALA A 456 -6.16 46.77 40.37
N ILE A 457 -5.37 46.29 39.42
CA ILE A 457 -3.92 46.12 39.53
C ILE A 457 -3.25 47.27 38.78
N TYR A 458 -2.35 47.98 39.44
CA TYR A 458 -1.66 49.17 38.92
C TYR A 458 -0.25 48.83 38.47
N GLY A 459 0.10 49.25 37.25
CA GLY A 459 1.44 49.02 36.72
C GLY A 459 1.52 49.22 35.21
N THR A 460 2.22 50.27 34.78
CA THR A 460 2.45 50.53 33.34
C THR A 460 3.37 49.48 32.72
N ALA A 461 4.37 48.99 33.47
CA ALA A 461 5.25 47.89 33.07
C ALA A 461 4.47 46.57 32.91
N LEU A 462 3.63 46.23 33.89
CA LEU A 462 2.76 45.05 33.84
C LEU A 462 1.84 45.10 32.62
N ARG A 463 1.19 46.24 32.36
CA ARG A 463 0.32 46.42 31.18
C ARG A 463 1.08 46.25 29.86
N LYS A 464 2.29 46.80 29.75
CA LYS A 464 3.16 46.59 28.57
C LYS A 464 3.54 45.11 28.43
N HIS A 465 3.81 44.42 29.54
CA HIS A 465 4.12 43.00 29.55
C HIS A 465 2.92 42.15 29.10
N MET A 466 1.71 42.40 29.63
CA MET A 466 0.47 41.74 29.22
C MET A 466 0.20 41.90 27.73
N HIS A 467 0.43 43.11 27.19
CA HIS A 467 0.31 43.35 25.75
C HIS A 467 1.32 42.53 24.94
N LYS A 468 2.58 42.46 25.40
CA LYS A 468 3.65 41.69 24.73
C LYS A 468 3.34 40.19 24.66
N ILE A 469 2.76 39.62 25.72
CA ILE A 469 2.40 38.19 25.77
C ILE A 469 1.01 37.88 25.18
N GLY A 470 0.28 38.91 24.72
CA GLY A 470 -1.04 38.75 24.11
C GLY A 470 -2.18 38.48 25.09
N ALA A 471 -2.01 38.84 26.35
CA ALA A 471 -3.04 38.73 27.39
C ALA A 471 -4.03 39.91 27.40
N ASP A 472 -3.86 40.89 26.52
CA ASP A 472 -4.74 42.06 26.39
C ASP A 472 -5.60 42.03 25.11
N GLY A 473 -6.59 42.91 25.03
CA GLY A 473 -7.43 43.09 23.85
C GLY A 473 -8.93 43.17 24.15
N LEU A 474 -9.71 43.46 23.10
CA LEU A 474 -11.17 43.46 23.16
C LEU A 474 -11.70 42.02 23.26
N SER A 475 -12.92 41.83 23.78
CA SER A 475 -13.51 40.48 24.00
C SER A 475 -13.50 39.55 22.78
N ARG A 476 -13.48 40.09 21.55
CA ARG A 476 -13.43 39.31 20.28
C ARG A 476 -12.01 38.90 19.86
N ALA A 477 -10.99 39.57 20.40
CA ALA A 477 -9.58 39.40 20.07
C ALA A 477 -8.77 38.75 21.21
N LYS A 478 -9.43 38.47 22.35
CA LYS A 478 -8.83 37.69 23.44
C LYS A 478 -8.40 36.32 22.91
N ARG A 479 -7.27 35.81 23.39
CA ARG A 479 -6.71 34.50 23.08
C ARG A 479 -6.00 33.96 24.31
N VAL A 480 -5.69 32.67 24.33
CA VAL A 480 -4.81 32.11 25.36
C VAL A 480 -3.42 32.74 25.18
N PRO A 481 -2.82 33.34 26.21
CA PRO A 481 -1.46 33.89 26.12
C PRO A 481 -0.48 32.80 25.71
N ALA A 482 0.36 33.08 24.71
CA ALA A 482 1.28 32.08 24.13
C ALA A 482 2.13 31.32 25.17
N PRO A 483 2.67 31.99 26.23
CA PRO A 483 3.46 31.30 27.25
C PRO A 483 2.72 30.20 28.04
N ILE A 484 1.38 30.25 28.11
CA ILE A 484 0.60 29.23 28.83
C ILE A 484 0.72 27.85 28.16
N PHE A 485 0.90 27.78 26.84
CA PHE A 485 1.09 26.50 26.13
C PHE A 485 2.39 25.78 26.48
N SER A 486 3.35 26.48 27.12
CA SER A 486 4.62 25.93 27.59
C SER A 486 4.71 25.81 29.12
N ALA A 487 3.65 26.16 29.85
CA ALA A 487 3.67 26.18 31.30
C ALA A 487 3.54 24.77 31.89
N SER A 488 3.86 24.61 33.19
CA SER A 488 3.69 23.33 33.89
C SER A 488 2.22 22.90 33.94
N GLN A 489 1.96 21.62 34.22
CA GLN A 489 0.62 21.08 34.37
C GLN A 489 -0.22 21.88 35.36
N GLU A 490 0.39 22.21 36.50
CA GLU A 490 -0.22 22.94 37.61
C GLU A 490 -0.54 24.38 37.21
N ALA A 491 0.36 25.03 36.48
CA ALA A 491 0.14 26.39 35.98
C ALA A 491 -0.97 26.45 34.93
N ILE A 492 -1.01 25.49 33.99
CA ILE A 492 -2.11 25.38 33.01
C ILE A 492 -3.43 25.12 33.74
N ALA A 493 -3.44 24.22 34.73
CA ALA A 493 -4.63 23.92 35.53
C ALA A 493 -5.12 25.17 36.28
N ALA A 494 -4.23 25.96 36.87
CA ALA A 494 -4.58 27.20 37.56
C ALA A 494 -5.14 28.27 36.60
N TYR A 495 -4.52 28.43 35.43
CA TYR A 495 -5.04 29.31 34.37
C TYR A 495 -6.47 28.91 33.93
N LEU A 496 -6.69 27.61 33.66
CA LEU A 496 -8.00 27.08 33.27
C LEU A 496 -9.01 27.25 34.40
N ARG A 497 -8.64 26.91 35.65
CA ARG A 497 -9.49 27.06 36.83
C ARG A 497 -9.98 28.50 36.98
N ALA A 498 -9.09 29.48 36.97
CA ALA A 498 -9.46 30.89 37.04
C ALA A 498 -10.31 31.36 35.87
N TYR A 499 -10.01 30.90 34.64
CA TYR A 499 -10.82 31.24 33.48
C TYR A 499 -12.25 30.70 33.57
N PHE A 500 -12.41 29.41 33.92
CA PHE A 500 -13.72 28.79 34.11
C PHE A 500 -14.44 29.33 35.36
N GLU A 501 -13.71 29.83 36.36
CA GLU A 501 -14.30 30.52 37.50
C GLU A 501 -14.91 31.87 37.10
N GLY A 502 -14.27 32.64 36.22
CA GLY A 502 -14.84 33.89 35.71
C GLY A 502 -15.96 33.65 34.67
N ASP A 503 -15.59 33.11 33.51
CA ASP A 503 -16.43 33.05 32.31
C ASP A 503 -17.09 31.68 32.06
N GLY A 504 -16.97 30.75 33.01
CA GLY A 504 -17.53 29.41 32.93
C GLY A 504 -18.32 28.97 34.16
N GLY A 505 -18.79 27.72 34.13
CA GLY A 505 -19.52 27.12 35.24
C GLY A 505 -20.19 25.81 34.85
N VAL A 506 -21.05 25.33 35.74
CA VAL A 506 -21.85 24.11 35.51
C VAL A 506 -23.24 24.50 35.02
N GLU A 507 -23.59 24.11 33.79
CA GLU A 507 -24.91 24.29 33.18
C GLU A 507 -25.41 22.93 32.64
N ASN A 508 -26.66 22.54 32.92
CA ASN A 508 -27.30 21.36 32.33
C ASN A 508 -26.49 20.05 32.39
N HIS A 509 -25.88 19.74 33.54
CA HIS A 509 -25.01 18.57 33.75
C HIS A 509 -23.69 18.58 32.96
N GLU A 510 -23.26 19.74 32.49
CA GLU A 510 -22.01 19.93 31.76
C GLU A 510 -21.26 21.13 32.31
N ILE A 511 -19.96 21.19 32.01
CA ILE A 511 -19.14 22.36 32.30
C ILE A 511 -19.08 23.19 31.03
N THR A 512 -19.46 24.46 31.11
CA THR A 512 -19.49 25.33 29.93
C THR A 512 -18.75 26.64 30.15
N ALA A 513 -18.21 27.19 29.07
CA ALA A 513 -17.65 28.54 29.03
C ALA A 513 -18.07 29.24 27.74
N LEU A 514 -18.37 30.53 27.79
CA LEU A 514 -18.91 31.28 26.65
C LEU A 514 -18.04 32.49 26.32
N SER A 515 -17.55 32.59 25.08
CA SER A 515 -16.75 33.73 24.64
C SER A 515 -17.18 34.30 23.30
N LYS A 516 -16.81 35.56 23.02
CA LYS A 516 -16.92 36.14 21.67
C LYS A 516 -15.75 35.73 20.77
N SER A 517 -14.64 35.29 21.36
CA SER A 517 -13.44 34.89 20.62
C SER A 517 -13.47 33.38 20.33
N LYS A 518 -13.48 33.03 19.04
CA LYS A 518 -13.30 31.64 18.58
C LYS A 518 -11.90 31.12 18.95
N GLU A 519 -10.90 31.98 18.81
CA GLU A 519 -9.49 31.67 19.05
C GLU A 519 -9.24 31.32 20.51
N LEU A 520 -9.83 32.05 21.46
CA LEU A 520 -9.75 31.74 22.89
C LEU A 520 -10.38 30.38 23.19
N ILE A 521 -11.61 30.14 22.70
CA ILE A 521 -12.31 28.88 22.93
C ILE A 521 -11.54 27.70 22.32
N SER A 522 -10.98 27.88 21.13
CA SER A 522 -10.09 26.88 20.52
C SER A 522 -8.81 26.69 21.34
N GLY A 523 -8.18 27.74 21.84
CA GLY A 523 -7.00 27.65 22.70
C GLY A 523 -7.26 26.89 24.01
N LEU A 524 -8.38 27.17 24.66
CA LEU A 524 -8.81 26.44 25.87
C LEU A 524 -9.04 24.96 25.57
N ALA A 525 -9.67 24.63 24.44
CA ALA A 525 -9.84 23.25 24.01
C ALA A 525 -8.49 22.53 23.80
N TYR A 526 -7.46 23.23 23.30
CA TYR A 526 -6.10 22.67 23.18
C TYR A 526 -5.45 22.41 24.53
N LEU A 527 -5.56 23.35 25.49
CA LEU A 527 -5.02 23.16 26.84
C LEU A 527 -5.71 22.00 27.57
N LEU A 528 -6.99 21.77 27.31
CA LEU A 528 -7.74 20.65 27.90
C LEU A 528 -7.24 19.27 27.42
N TYR A 529 -6.63 19.16 26.23
CA TYR A 529 -5.98 17.91 25.80
C TYR A 529 -4.84 17.50 26.73
N TYR A 530 -4.18 18.43 27.42
CA TYR A 530 -3.12 18.12 28.37
C TYR A 530 -3.62 17.29 29.57
N PHE A 531 -4.90 17.42 29.89
CA PHE A 531 -5.57 16.67 30.96
C PHE A 531 -6.39 15.49 30.41
N GLY A 532 -6.24 15.18 29.11
CA GLY A 532 -7.08 14.19 28.43
C GLY A 532 -8.56 14.58 28.38
N ILE A 533 -8.89 15.87 28.45
CA ILE A 533 -10.28 16.35 28.46
C ILE A 533 -10.69 16.77 27.06
N ILE A 534 -11.66 16.06 26.49
CA ILE A 534 -12.18 16.36 25.15
C ILE A 534 -13.36 17.32 25.27
N ALA A 535 -13.16 18.57 24.87
CA ALA A 535 -14.19 19.60 24.88
C ALA A 535 -14.85 19.82 23.51
N ARG A 536 -16.17 20.00 23.50
CA ARG A 536 -16.99 20.34 22.32
C ARG A 536 -17.13 21.85 22.17
N ILE A 537 -17.12 22.34 20.94
CA ILE A 537 -17.29 23.76 20.59
C ILE A 537 -18.58 23.92 19.81
N GLN A 538 -19.43 24.88 20.20
CA GLN A 538 -20.69 25.16 19.50
C GLN A 538 -20.94 26.67 19.37
N LYS A 539 -21.61 27.07 18.30
CA LYS A 539 -22.09 28.45 18.13
C LYS A 539 -23.39 28.62 18.93
N ARG A 540 -23.43 29.62 19.83
CA ARG A 540 -24.63 29.99 20.60
C ARG A 540 -25.05 31.40 20.24
N GLN A 541 -26.30 31.58 19.79
CA GLN A 541 -26.85 32.92 19.61
C GLN A 541 -27.51 33.42 20.88
N LYS A 542 -27.14 34.63 21.33
CA LYS A 542 -27.76 35.30 22.48
C LYS A 542 -28.36 36.62 22.05
N LYS A 543 -29.61 36.89 22.45
CA LYS A 543 -30.23 38.20 22.29
C LYS A 543 -29.63 39.16 23.32
N TYR A 544 -29.16 40.32 22.86
CA TYR A 544 -28.58 41.32 23.75
C TYR A 544 -29.70 42.15 24.40
N ALA A 545 -29.79 42.12 25.72
CA ALA A 545 -30.90 42.71 26.48
C ALA A 545 -31.13 44.20 26.19
N LYS A 546 -30.07 44.97 25.90
CA LYS A 546 -30.17 46.42 25.62
C LYS A 546 -30.51 46.79 24.18
N THR A 547 -30.29 45.90 23.21
CA THR A 547 -30.42 46.25 21.77
C THR A 547 -31.33 45.31 20.97
N GLY A 548 -31.83 44.22 21.57
CA GLY A 548 -32.65 43.19 20.91
C GLY A 548 -31.92 42.33 19.85
N ARG A 549 -30.83 42.84 19.27
CA ARG A 549 -30.01 42.16 18.25
C ARG A 549 -29.43 40.85 18.78
N LYS A 550 -29.55 39.78 17.98
CA LYS A 550 -28.89 38.49 18.20
C LYS A 550 -27.41 38.64 17.89
N ARG A 551 -26.54 38.18 18.80
CA ARG A 551 -25.09 38.09 18.57
C ARG A 551 -24.64 36.65 18.74
N THR A 552 -23.71 36.22 17.89
CA THR A 552 -23.11 34.88 17.92
C THR A 552 -21.95 34.85 18.91
N PHE A 553 -21.95 33.84 19.76
CA PHE A 553 -20.89 33.51 20.71
C PHE A 553 -20.43 32.07 20.46
N TRP A 554 -19.23 31.76 20.95
CA TRP A 554 -18.64 30.43 20.92
C TRP A 554 -18.71 29.85 22.32
N GLN A 555 -19.36 28.70 22.45
CA GLN A 555 -19.50 27.98 23.70
C GLN A 555 -18.60 26.75 23.68
N LEU A 556 -17.76 26.61 24.69
CA LEU A 556 -17.05 25.38 25.01
C LEU A 556 -17.90 24.57 25.99
N ARG A 557 -18.06 23.27 25.74
CA ARG A 557 -18.82 22.33 26.56
C ARG A 557 -17.97 21.11 26.87
N ILE A 558 -17.86 20.75 28.15
CA ILE A 558 -17.24 19.52 28.62
C ILE A 558 -18.36 18.63 29.15
N SER A 559 -18.51 17.49 28.49
CA SER A 559 -19.58 16.51 28.71
C SER A 559 -19.00 15.10 28.74
N GLY A 560 -19.72 14.17 29.34
CA GLY A 560 -19.25 12.80 29.56
C GLY A 560 -18.52 12.67 30.90
N GLN A 561 -18.76 11.55 31.60
CA GLN A 561 -18.34 11.45 32.99
C GLN A 561 -16.83 11.43 33.18
N ASP A 562 -16.09 10.78 32.29
CA ASP A 562 -14.63 10.73 32.41
C ASP A 562 -14.01 12.13 32.24
N ASN A 563 -14.52 12.92 31.30
CA ASN A 563 -14.10 14.31 31.12
C ASN A 563 -14.45 15.19 32.33
N ILE A 564 -15.64 15.02 32.91
CA ILE A 564 -16.09 15.77 34.09
C ILE A 564 -15.25 15.41 35.32
N ARG A 565 -14.92 14.13 35.52
CA ARG A 565 -14.06 13.65 36.61
C ARG A 565 -12.63 14.15 36.45
N ARG A 566 -12.04 14.06 35.25
CA ARG A 566 -10.72 14.65 34.94
C ARG A 566 -10.69 16.15 35.19
N PHE A 567 -11.76 16.86 34.83
CA PHE A 567 -11.88 18.28 35.15
C PHE A 567 -11.91 18.52 36.66
N GLN A 568 -12.69 17.74 37.43
CA GLN A 568 -12.75 17.86 38.89
C GLN A 568 -11.41 17.54 39.56
N GLU A 569 -10.72 16.51 39.09
CA GLU A 569 -9.45 16.02 39.64
C GLU A 569 -8.31 17.01 39.39
N HIS A 570 -8.19 17.53 38.16
CA HIS A 570 -7.02 18.32 37.77
C HIS A 570 -7.25 19.83 37.79
N ILE A 571 -8.47 20.30 37.47
CA ILE A 571 -8.74 21.74 37.29
C ILE A 571 -9.64 22.26 38.41
N GLY A 572 -10.86 21.76 38.53
CA GLY A 572 -11.83 22.14 39.56
C GLY A 572 -12.35 23.58 39.44
N PHE A 573 -12.99 24.04 40.51
CA PHE A 573 -13.48 25.41 40.69
C PHE A 573 -12.96 25.96 42.02
N ILE A 574 -12.94 27.28 42.16
CA ILE A 574 -12.51 27.99 43.37
C ILE A 574 -13.69 28.11 44.34
N THR A 575 -14.83 28.62 43.86
CA THR A 575 -15.97 28.94 44.71
C THR A 575 -16.68 27.70 45.22
N THR A 576 -17.12 27.73 46.47
CA THR A 576 -17.83 26.61 47.11
C THR A 576 -19.07 26.20 46.32
N ARG A 577 -19.86 27.18 45.86
CA ARG A 577 -21.05 26.96 45.04
C ARG A 577 -20.77 26.18 43.75
N LYS A 578 -19.69 26.50 43.02
CA LYS A 578 -19.36 25.81 41.76
C LYS A 578 -18.71 24.45 42.00
N ARG A 579 -17.90 24.30 43.07
CA ARG A 579 -17.35 23.00 43.48
C ARG A 579 -18.45 22.00 43.82
N GLU A 580 -19.46 22.40 44.59
CA GLU A 580 -20.61 21.55 44.91
C GLU A 580 -21.44 21.20 43.66
N ALA A 581 -21.60 22.16 42.73
CA ALA A 581 -22.27 21.89 41.46
C ALA A 581 -21.50 20.86 40.62
N LEU A 582 -20.17 20.96 40.57
CA LEU A 582 -19.30 20.02 39.87
C LEU A 582 -19.33 18.62 40.53
N ALA A 583 -19.20 18.55 41.85
CA ALA A 583 -19.25 17.30 42.59
C ALA A 583 -20.57 16.54 42.37
N ARG A 584 -21.71 17.26 42.34
CA ARG A 584 -23.03 16.68 42.06
C ARG A 584 -23.14 16.04 40.68
N ILE A 585 -22.47 16.60 39.66
CA ILE A 585 -22.54 16.05 38.30
C ILE A 585 -21.51 14.93 38.08
N ALA A 586 -20.34 15.01 38.73
CA ALA A 586 -19.27 14.02 38.66
C ALA A 586 -19.59 12.71 39.42
N ALA A 587 -20.39 12.81 40.49
CA ALA A 587 -20.85 11.66 41.28
C ALA A 587 -21.90 10.80 40.57
N LYS A 588 -22.48 11.26 39.46
CA LYS A 588 -23.47 10.48 38.71
C LYS A 588 -22.80 9.33 37.95
N ASN A 589 -23.43 8.17 37.93
CA ASN A 589 -23.11 7.12 36.96
C ASN A 589 -23.53 7.62 35.58
N GLY A 590 -22.61 7.60 34.62
CA GLY A 590 -22.88 8.08 33.27
C GLY A 590 -22.43 7.09 32.21
N ASN A 591 -23.04 7.25 31.04
CA ASN A 591 -22.81 6.40 29.89
C ASN A 591 -21.44 6.73 29.28
N THR A 592 -20.54 5.74 29.19
CA THR A 592 -19.17 5.87 28.65
C THR A 592 -19.13 6.04 27.13
N ASN A 593 -20.28 6.11 26.45
CA ASN A 593 -20.42 6.21 24.98
C ASN A 593 -19.98 7.56 24.38
N CYS A 594 -19.16 8.36 25.07
CA CYS A 594 -18.66 9.62 24.53
C CYS A 594 -17.39 9.44 23.67
N ASP A 595 -16.59 8.41 23.96
CA ASP A 595 -15.37 8.01 23.24
C ASP A 595 -15.52 6.56 22.80
N ILE A 596 -15.92 6.38 21.55
CA ILE A 596 -16.18 5.10 20.89
C ILE A 596 -15.30 4.96 19.66
N VAL A 597 -14.93 3.74 19.31
CA VAL A 597 -14.25 3.41 18.06
C VAL A 597 -15.32 3.04 17.04
N PRO A 598 -15.60 3.91 16.05
CA PRO A 598 -16.76 3.76 15.21
C PRO A 598 -16.51 2.90 13.95
N GLY A 599 -17.59 2.42 13.33
CA GLY A 599 -17.54 1.84 11.99
C GLY A 599 -16.94 0.43 11.95
N LEU A 600 -16.85 -0.26 13.09
CA LEU A 600 -16.26 -1.61 13.18
C LEU A 600 -17.20 -2.73 12.70
N GLN A 601 -18.48 -2.44 12.46
CA GLN A 601 -19.49 -3.44 12.09
C GLN A 601 -19.12 -4.27 10.85
N PRO A 602 -18.63 -3.69 9.73
CA PRO A 602 -18.27 -4.48 8.55
C PRO A 602 -17.19 -5.51 8.86
N LEU A 603 -16.14 -5.10 9.57
CA LEU A 603 -15.06 -5.99 10.02
C LEU A 603 -15.55 -7.04 11.02
N ALA A 604 -16.49 -6.70 11.90
CA ALA A 604 -17.08 -7.66 12.83
C ALA A 604 -17.95 -8.71 12.12
N LYS A 605 -18.66 -8.34 11.04
CA LYS A 605 -19.40 -9.29 10.20
C LYS A 605 -18.47 -10.21 9.43
N GLU A 606 -17.39 -9.67 8.86
CA GLU A 606 -16.33 -10.45 8.21
C GLU A 606 -15.70 -11.44 9.19
N LEU A 607 -15.35 -11.00 10.41
CA LEU A 607 -14.88 -11.88 11.49
C LEU A 607 -15.86 -13.00 11.84
N ALA A 608 -17.17 -12.72 11.78
CA ALA A 608 -18.18 -13.75 12.02
C ALA A 608 -18.19 -14.78 10.89
N GLU A 609 -18.16 -14.36 9.63
CA GLU A 609 -18.09 -15.30 8.49
C GLU A 609 -16.85 -16.21 8.55
N LEU A 610 -15.74 -15.68 9.08
CA LEU A 610 -14.47 -16.42 9.16
C LEU A 610 -14.32 -17.27 10.45
N PHE A 611 -14.94 -16.87 11.58
CA PHE A 611 -14.66 -17.45 12.91
C PHE A 611 -15.83 -17.40 13.94
N ASP A 612 -17.11 -17.27 13.52
CA ASP A 612 -18.26 -17.07 14.45
C ASP A 612 -18.48 -18.22 15.46
N SER A 613 -18.21 -19.48 15.08
CA SER A 613 -18.40 -20.64 15.97
C SER A 613 -17.60 -20.55 17.27
N GLN A 614 -16.50 -19.77 17.25
CA GLN A 614 -15.62 -19.56 18.39
C GLN A 614 -15.91 -18.26 19.16
N LEU A 615 -16.67 -17.33 18.58
CA LEU A 615 -16.83 -15.94 19.05
C LEU A 615 -18.27 -15.56 19.43
N SER A 616 -19.26 -16.33 19.00
CA SER A 616 -20.69 -16.03 19.14
C SER A 616 -21.17 -15.92 20.59
N ASP A 617 -20.49 -16.56 21.55
CA ASP A 617 -20.77 -16.46 22.98
C ASP A 617 -20.29 -15.14 23.62
N ILE A 618 -19.45 -14.37 22.92
CA ILE A 618 -18.91 -13.12 23.42
C ILE A 618 -19.92 -11.98 23.18
N SER A 619 -20.50 -11.46 24.26
CA SER A 619 -21.53 -10.40 24.21
C SER A 619 -21.08 -9.12 23.49
N ASP A 620 -19.84 -8.67 23.74
CA ASP A 620 -19.29 -7.46 23.10
C ASP A 620 -19.06 -7.66 21.59
N PHE A 621 -18.73 -8.88 21.15
CA PHE A 621 -18.64 -9.21 19.71
C PHE A 621 -20.01 -9.20 19.05
N SER A 622 -21.01 -9.80 19.71
CA SER A 622 -22.40 -9.76 19.27
C SER A 622 -22.94 -8.32 19.16
N ALA A 623 -22.58 -7.45 20.10
CA ALA A 623 -22.95 -6.03 20.06
C ALA A 623 -22.32 -5.31 18.84
N LEU A 624 -21.02 -5.54 18.56
CA LEU A 624 -20.35 -5.00 17.37
C LEU A 624 -21.00 -5.46 16.07
N LYS A 625 -21.35 -6.75 15.96
CA LYS A 625 -22.05 -7.33 14.80
C LYS A 625 -23.39 -6.64 14.54
N GLN A 626 -24.09 -6.26 15.60
CA GLN A 626 -25.36 -5.51 15.57
C GLN A 626 -25.18 -4.00 15.29
N GLY A 627 -23.94 -3.50 15.18
CA GLY A 627 -23.64 -2.10 14.88
C GLY A 627 -23.46 -1.21 16.12
N HIS A 628 -23.26 -1.80 17.30
CA HIS A 628 -22.94 -1.04 18.50
C HIS A 628 -21.44 -0.83 18.65
N ASP A 629 -21.00 0.42 18.50
CA ASP A 629 -19.60 0.79 18.69
C ASP A 629 -19.16 0.63 20.16
N LEU A 630 -17.89 0.28 20.35
CA LEU A 630 -17.30 0.04 21.67
C LEU A 630 -16.34 1.17 22.06
N SER A 631 -16.18 1.39 23.37
CA SER A 631 -15.09 2.23 23.86
C SER A 631 -13.74 1.54 23.64
N PRO A 632 -12.63 2.27 23.50
CA PRO A 632 -11.30 1.70 23.28
C PRO A 632 -10.93 0.62 24.32
N LYS A 633 -11.26 0.87 25.59
CA LYS A 633 -11.06 -0.10 26.68
C LYS A 633 -11.87 -1.39 26.51
N ARG A 634 -13.14 -1.28 26.12
CA ARG A 634 -14.00 -2.46 25.86
C ARG A 634 -13.53 -3.22 24.62
N LEU A 635 -13.11 -2.49 23.58
CA LEU A 635 -12.54 -3.09 22.37
C LEU A 635 -11.25 -3.86 22.70
N GLY A 636 -10.35 -3.30 23.51
CA GLY A 636 -9.14 -3.98 23.97
C GLY A 636 -9.43 -5.28 24.72
N LEU A 637 -10.34 -5.25 25.69
CA LEU A 637 -10.78 -6.46 26.42
C LEU A 637 -11.41 -7.51 25.50
N LEU A 638 -12.13 -7.07 24.47
CA LEU A 638 -12.70 -7.96 23.48
C LEU A 638 -11.58 -8.60 22.63
N VAL A 639 -10.62 -7.82 22.14
CA VAL A 639 -9.45 -8.31 21.38
C VAL A 639 -8.67 -9.35 22.18
N GLU A 640 -8.38 -9.09 23.46
CA GLU A 640 -7.67 -10.05 24.33
C GLU A 640 -8.41 -11.40 24.42
N LYS A 641 -9.74 -11.37 24.54
CA LYS A 641 -10.58 -12.59 24.55
C LYS A 641 -10.53 -13.32 23.20
N MET A 642 -10.59 -12.59 22.09
CA MET A 642 -10.54 -13.18 20.74
C MET A 642 -9.16 -13.78 20.44
N GLU A 643 -8.07 -13.07 20.76
CA GLU A 643 -6.68 -13.57 20.63
C GLU A 643 -6.47 -14.83 21.50
N ALA A 644 -7.03 -14.86 22.72
CA ALA A 644 -6.99 -16.06 23.55
C ALA A 644 -7.75 -17.24 22.92
N ARG A 645 -8.86 -16.98 22.22
CA ARG A 645 -9.64 -18.00 21.50
C ARG A 645 -8.88 -18.55 20.29
N VAL A 646 -8.26 -17.67 19.50
CA VAL A 646 -7.41 -18.05 18.36
C VAL A 646 -6.23 -18.92 18.83
N ARG A 647 -5.55 -18.55 19.91
CA ARG A 647 -4.48 -19.37 20.50
C ARG A 647 -4.97 -20.77 20.89
N ARG A 648 -6.08 -20.86 21.64
CA ARG A 648 -6.68 -22.14 22.01
C ARG A 648 -7.05 -23.00 20.79
N PHE A 649 -7.52 -22.38 19.71
CA PHE A 649 -7.85 -23.09 18.48
C PHE A 649 -6.60 -23.64 17.77
N LYS A 650 -5.50 -22.87 17.73
CA LYS A 650 -4.20 -23.33 17.22
C LYS A 650 -3.64 -24.50 18.04
N ASP A 651 -3.82 -24.47 19.36
CA ASP A 651 -3.38 -25.53 20.27
C ASP A 651 -4.09 -26.88 20.06
N LEU A 652 -5.19 -26.92 19.28
CA LEU A 652 -5.89 -28.16 18.91
C LEU A 652 -5.18 -28.96 17.82
N TYR A 653 -4.15 -28.41 17.16
CA TYR A 653 -3.46 -29.08 16.06
C TYR A 653 -3.02 -30.52 16.38
N PRO A 654 -2.35 -30.80 17.53
CA PRO A 654 -1.94 -32.17 17.86
C PRO A 654 -3.13 -33.12 18.10
N PHE A 655 -4.25 -32.60 18.59
CA PHE A 655 -5.48 -33.38 18.77
C PHE A 655 -6.14 -33.70 17.43
N MET A 656 -6.20 -32.72 16.52
CA MET A 656 -6.77 -32.90 15.18
C MET A 656 -5.93 -33.87 14.34
N GLN A 657 -4.61 -33.85 14.51
CA GLN A 657 -3.70 -34.82 13.88
C GLN A 657 -4.02 -36.25 14.32
N LYS A 658 -4.30 -36.49 15.61
CA LYS A 658 -4.74 -37.82 16.10
C LYS A 658 -6.06 -38.29 15.48
N LEU A 659 -7.00 -37.38 15.19
CA LEU A 659 -8.25 -37.70 14.50
C LEU A 659 -8.02 -37.99 13.01
N GLN A 660 -7.12 -37.25 12.37
CA GLN A 660 -6.74 -37.43 10.97
C GLN A 660 -6.06 -38.78 10.73
N ASP A 661 -5.15 -39.16 11.63
CA ASP A 661 -4.35 -40.40 11.57
C ASP A 661 -5.15 -41.67 11.88
N LEU A 662 -6.47 -41.57 12.11
CA LEU A 662 -7.30 -42.75 12.33
C LEU A 662 -7.25 -43.70 11.12
N PRO A 663 -6.87 -44.97 11.32
CA PRO A 663 -6.62 -45.91 10.22
C PRO A 663 -7.89 -46.33 9.49
N THR A 664 -7.79 -46.55 8.18
CA THR A 664 -8.91 -47.11 7.40
C THR A 664 -8.85 -48.63 7.36
N VAL A 665 -10.03 -49.28 7.34
CA VAL A 665 -10.13 -50.74 7.29
C VAL A 665 -9.58 -51.29 5.96
N GLU A 666 -9.77 -50.55 4.86
CA GLU A 666 -9.24 -50.88 3.52
C GLU A 666 -7.71 -50.92 3.48
N ALA A 667 -7.03 -49.97 4.17
CA ALA A 667 -5.57 -49.96 4.23
C ALA A 667 -5.01 -51.24 4.86
N ILE A 668 -5.78 -51.86 5.76
CA ILE A 668 -5.40 -53.13 6.42
C ILE A 668 -5.71 -54.31 5.54
N ILE A 669 -6.86 -54.35 4.86
CA ILE A 669 -7.19 -55.41 3.90
C ILE A 669 -6.06 -55.54 2.87
N LYS A 670 -5.59 -54.40 2.34
CA LYS A 670 -4.45 -54.36 1.43
C LYS A 670 -3.15 -54.89 2.06
N LYS A 671 -2.84 -54.50 3.29
CA LYS A 671 -1.64 -54.94 4.03
C LYS A 671 -1.68 -56.45 4.37
N VAL A 672 -2.86 -56.99 4.62
CA VAL A 672 -3.09 -58.42 4.92
C VAL A 672 -2.97 -59.29 3.67
N ASP A 673 -3.28 -58.76 2.49
CA ASP A 673 -3.05 -59.47 1.23
C ASP A 673 -1.54 -59.58 0.89
N GLU A 674 -0.70 -58.72 1.48
CA GLU A 674 0.76 -58.74 1.35
C GLU A 674 1.47 -59.54 2.47
N ASP A 675 0.87 -59.64 3.66
CA ASP A 675 1.42 -60.33 4.84
C ASP A 675 0.59 -61.57 5.27
N ARG A 676 1.07 -62.74 4.89
CA ARG A 676 0.44 -64.05 5.22
C ARG A 676 0.41 -64.34 6.72
N GLU A 677 1.39 -63.86 7.48
CA GLU A 677 1.48 -64.13 8.92
C GLU A 677 0.48 -63.28 9.71
N LEU A 678 0.30 -62.03 9.29
CA LEU A 678 -0.74 -61.14 9.78
C LEU A 678 -2.14 -61.67 9.46
N ASN A 679 -2.37 -62.19 8.24
CA ASN A 679 -3.66 -62.79 7.86
C ASN A 679 -4.02 -63.98 8.74
N ARG A 680 -3.04 -64.86 9.05
CA ARG A 680 -3.25 -66.02 9.93
C ARG A 680 -3.66 -65.58 11.34
N LYS A 681 -2.97 -64.61 11.92
CA LYS A 681 -3.32 -64.05 13.24
C LYS A 681 -4.72 -63.46 13.29
N LEU A 682 -5.12 -62.71 12.26
CA LEU A 682 -6.47 -62.13 12.19
C LEU A 682 -7.55 -63.21 12.07
N ILE A 683 -7.29 -64.30 11.34
CA ILE A 683 -8.20 -65.45 11.28
C ILE A 683 -8.33 -66.14 12.65
N GLU A 684 -7.21 -66.33 13.36
CA GLU A 684 -7.19 -66.93 14.70
C GLU A 684 -7.94 -66.08 15.74
N GLU A 685 -7.73 -64.76 15.77
CA GLU A 685 -8.35 -63.87 16.77
C GLU A 685 -9.81 -63.50 16.46
N MET A 686 -10.19 -63.44 15.18
CA MET A 686 -11.51 -62.90 14.77
C MET A 686 -12.43 -63.92 14.09
N SER A 687 -11.91 -65.10 13.72
CA SER A 687 -12.68 -66.22 13.14
C SER A 687 -13.62 -65.76 12.00
N SER A 688 -14.92 -66.08 12.07
CA SER A 688 -15.91 -65.75 11.03
C SER A 688 -16.11 -64.26 10.79
N SER A 689 -15.76 -63.39 11.75
CA SER A 689 -15.93 -61.94 11.64
C SER A 689 -14.91 -61.30 10.70
N TRP A 690 -13.69 -61.84 10.62
CA TRP A 690 -12.67 -61.33 9.67
C TRP A 690 -13.04 -61.64 8.22
N PHE A 691 -13.64 -62.82 7.99
CA PHE A 691 -14.09 -63.23 6.66
C PHE A 691 -15.18 -62.28 6.10
N THR A 692 -16.09 -61.82 6.95
CA THR A 692 -17.15 -60.87 6.54
C THR A 692 -16.58 -59.49 6.20
N VAL A 693 -15.58 -59.01 6.96
CA VAL A 693 -14.89 -57.76 6.66
C VAL A 693 -14.12 -57.84 5.34
N LYS A 694 -13.49 -58.99 5.04
CA LYS A 694 -12.81 -59.23 3.75
C LYS A 694 -13.75 -59.23 2.55
N GLN A 695 -15.04 -59.49 2.74
CA GLN A 695 -16.07 -59.39 1.70
C GLN A 695 -16.69 -57.99 1.58
N GLY A 696 -16.11 -56.99 2.26
CA GLY A 696 -16.56 -55.59 2.16
C GLY A 696 -17.68 -55.22 3.13
N MET A 697 -17.98 -56.04 4.15
CA MET A 697 -18.92 -55.61 5.20
C MET A 697 -18.23 -54.70 6.23
N PRO A 698 -18.80 -53.51 6.54
CA PRO A 698 -18.27 -52.58 7.54
C PRO A 698 -18.12 -53.23 8.93
N PRO A 699 -16.92 -53.20 9.56
CA PRO A 699 -16.79 -53.66 10.92
C PRO A 699 -17.42 -52.69 11.92
N ARG A 700 -17.94 -53.25 13.01
CA ARG A 700 -18.27 -52.47 14.21
C ARG A 700 -17.00 -51.91 14.84
N ALA A 701 -17.09 -50.76 15.50
CA ALA A 701 -15.95 -50.08 16.12
C ALA A 701 -15.10 -51.00 17.01
N ARG A 702 -15.73 -51.81 17.86
CA ARG A 702 -15.03 -52.80 18.70
C ARG A 702 -14.23 -53.83 17.89
N ASN A 703 -14.76 -54.28 16.76
CA ASN A 703 -14.09 -55.26 15.90
C ASN A 703 -12.97 -54.59 15.09
N ALA A 704 -13.19 -53.37 14.59
CA ALA A 704 -12.15 -52.58 13.90
C ALA A 704 -10.95 -52.31 14.81
N LEU A 705 -11.17 -51.88 16.06
CA LEU A 705 -10.07 -51.64 17.01
C LEU A 705 -9.29 -52.92 17.36
N LYS A 706 -9.95 -54.07 17.44
CA LYS A 706 -9.27 -55.37 17.59
C LYS A 706 -8.39 -55.71 16.39
N ILE A 707 -8.89 -55.47 15.17
CA ILE A 707 -8.11 -55.65 13.92
C ILE A 707 -6.86 -54.75 13.95
N PHE A 708 -6.99 -53.50 14.39
CA PHE A 708 -5.88 -52.55 14.47
C PHE A 708 -4.83 -52.98 15.49
N ALA A 709 -5.28 -53.43 16.68
CA ALA A 709 -4.39 -53.95 17.72
C ALA A 709 -3.61 -55.19 17.24
N ALA A 710 -4.28 -56.14 16.57
CA ALA A 710 -3.66 -57.34 16.00
C ALA A 710 -2.61 -57.00 14.92
N ALA A 711 -2.88 -55.95 14.12
CA ALA A 711 -2.00 -55.44 13.09
C ALA A 711 -0.90 -54.48 13.58
N ARG A 712 -0.83 -54.23 14.90
CA ARG A 712 0.10 -53.25 15.52
C ARG A 712 -0.01 -51.85 14.90
N ILE A 713 -1.21 -51.45 14.51
CA ILE A 713 -1.48 -50.12 13.96
C ILE A 713 -1.93 -49.22 15.11
N PRO A 714 -1.33 -48.01 15.27
CA PRO A 714 -1.77 -47.06 16.28
C PRO A 714 -3.25 -46.70 16.09
N ALA A 715 -4.07 -46.96 17.11
CA ALA A 715 -5.48 -46.63 17.14
C ALA A 715 -5.95 -46.50 18.60
N PRO A 716 -7.11 -45.86 18.87
CA PRO A 716 -7.69 -45.80 20.21
C PRO A 716 -7.87 -47.21 20.81
N ALA A 717 -7.62 -47.36 22.11
CA ALA A 717 -7.65 -48.66 22.78
C ALA A 717 -9.09 -49.18 22.98
N THR A 718 -10.06 -48.27 23.07
CA THR A 718 -11.46 -48.61 23.33
C THR A 718 -12.43 -47.84 22.44
N THR A 719 -13.64 -48.40 22.26
CA THR A 719 -14.73 -47.71 21.54
C THR A 719 -15.11 -46.40 22.22
N ASP A 720 -15.04 -46.35 23.55
CA ASP A 720 -15.40 -45.16 24.34
C ASP A 720 -14.38 -44.04 24.18
N GLU A 721 -13.09 -44.38 24.09
CA GLU A 721 -12.03 -43.42 23.75
C GLU A 721 -12.25 -42.81 22.36
N LEU A 722 -12.55 -43.64 21.35
CA LEU A 722 -12.86 -43.14 19.99
C LEU A 722 -14.11 -42.25 19.97
N LYS A 723 -15.18 -42.64 20.69
CA LYS A 723 -16.38 -41.81 20.83
C LYS A 723 -16.08 -40.49 21.54
N GLY A 724 -15.24 -40.52 22.59
CA GLY A 724 -14.77 -39.35 23.32
C GLY A 724 -14.02 -38.40 22.40
N MET A 725 -13.06 -38.89 21.61
CA MET A 725 -12.33 -38.08 20.63
C MET A 725 -13.25 -37.41 19.62
N VAL A 726 -14.24 -38.12 19.07
CA VAL A 726 -15.21 -37.53 18.12
C VAL A 726 -16.11 -36.51 18.82
N ALA A 727 -16.59 -36.78 20.04
CA ALA A 727 -17.41 -35.85 20.82
C ALA A 727 -16.65 -34.56 21.18
N ASP A 728 -15.38 -34.71 21.58
CA ASP A 728 -14.49 -33.58 21.84
C ASP A 728 -14.25 -32.79 20.55
N GLY A 729 -13.99 -33.46 19.42
CA GLY A 729 -13.82 -32.80 18.12
C GLY A 729 -15.03 -31.97 17.67
N ILE A 730 -16.25 -32.49 17.87
CA ILE A 730 -17.52 -31.78 17.63
C ILE A 730 -17.61 -30.53 18.53
N THR A 731 -17.27 -30.69 19.81
CA THR A 731 -17.32 -29.59 20.79
C THR A 731 -16.32 -28.48 20.46
N HIS A 732 -15.12 -28.84 20.02
CA HIS A 732 -14.06 -27.88 19.69
C HIS A 732 -14.31 -27.14 18.37
N THR A 733 -14.89 -27.80 17.37
CA THR A 733 -15.20 -27.19 16.06
C THR A 733 -16.53 -26.45 16.05
N GLY A 734 -17.43 -26.75 16.98
CA GLY A 734 -18.76 -26.13 17.06
C GLY A 734 -19.76 -26.67 16.04
N VAL A 735 -19.44 -27.78 15.37
CA VAL A 735 -20.32 -28.46 14.41
C VAL A 735 -21.42 -29.21 15.16
N TYR A 736 -22.63 -29.32 14.60
CA TYR A 736 -23.65 -30.18 15.19
C TYR A 736 -23.49 -31.63 14.71
N ALA A 737 -23.56 -32.58 15.65
CA ALA A 737 -23.47 -34.00 15.33
C ALA A 737 -24.49 -34.48 14.27
N GLN A 738 -25.61 -33.77 14.14
CA GLN A 738 -26.68 -34.06 13.18
C GLN A 738 -26.30 -33.69 11.74
N ASP A 739 -25.47 -32.66 11.57
CA ASP A 739 -24.98 -32.18 10.27
C ASP A 739 -23.94 -33.14 9.69
N ILE A 740 -23.22 -33.85 10.56
CA ILE A 740 -22.24 -34.87 10.18
C ILE A 740 -22.94 -36.17 9.78
N HIS A 741 -23.83 -36.69 10.64
CA HIS A 741 -24.60 -37.91 10.35
C HIS A 741 -25.83 -38.07 11.27
N LYS A 742 -26.99 -38.41 10.70
CA LYS A 742 -28.31 -38.47 11.39
C LYS A 742 -28.33 -39.34 12.67
N PHE A 743 -27.51 -40.38 12.74
CA PHE A 743 -27.44 -41.30 13.89
C PHE A 743 -26.23 -41.09 14.81
N LEU A 744 -25.36 -40.11 14.53
CA LEU A 744 -24.13 -39.89 15.29
C LEU A 744 -24.42 -39.47 16.74
N SER A 745 -25.38 -38.58 16.96
CA SER A 745 -25.79 -38.13 18.30
C SER A 745 -26.28 -39.27 19.19
N LEU A 746 -27.04 -40.21 18.63
CA LEU A 746 -27.51 -41.42 19.32
C LEU A 746 -26.36 -42.39 19.62
N SER A 747 -25.39 -42.49 18.70
CA SER A 747 -24.20 -43.34 18.87
C SER A 747 -23.25 -42.82 19.95
N LEU A 748 -23.12 -41.50 20.09
CA LEU A 748 -22.29 -40.84 21.11
C LEU A 748 -22.94 -40.90 22.51
N ARG A 749 -24.28 -40.88 22.61
CA ARG A 749 -25.02 -40.92 23.89
C ARG A 749 -25.34 -42.30 24.45
N GLY A 750 -25.32 -43.35 23.62
CA GLY A 750 -25.78 -44.68 24.02
C GLY A 750 -24.68 -45.63 24.54
N GLU A 751 -25.02 -46.42 25.57
CA GLU A 751 -24.24 -47.58 26.08
C GLU A 751 -24.11 -48.74 25.07
N ARG A 752 -24.72 -48.63 23.88
CA ARG A 752 -24.64 -49.68 22.86
C ARG A 752 -23.21 -49.78 22.33
N ASN A 753 -22.57 -50.89 22.70
CA ASN A 753 -21.24 -51.35 22.27
C ASN A 753 -21.14 -51.68 20.75
N ASN A 754 -22.05 -51.16 19.92
CA ASN A 754 -22.30 -51.60 18.55
C ASN A 754 -22.27 -50.46 17.51
N SER A 755 -21.50 -49.39 17.75
CA SER A 755 -21.31 -48.29 16.78
C SER A 755 -20.54 -48.76 15.54
N SER A 756 -20.88 -48.23 14.36
CA SER A 756 -20.10 -48.46 13.13
C SER A 756 -18.77 -47.71 13.20
N TYR A 757 -17.66 -48.37 12.84
CA TYR A 757 -16.36 -47.70 12.79
C TYR A 757 -16.31 -46.64 11.69
N GLU A 758 -16.77 -46.97 10.49
CA GLU A 758 -16.76 -46.07 9.32
C GLU A 758 -17.54 -44.79 9.58
N MET A 759 -18.65 -44.87 10.31
CA MET A 759 -19.42 -43.67 10.70
C MET A 759 -18.63 -42.76 11.65
N LEU A 760 -17.90 -43.33 12.61
CA LEU A 760 -17.06 -42.55 13.54
C LEU A 760 -15.80 -42.01 12.86
N HIS A 761 -15.22 -42.78 11.93
CA HIS A 761 -14.08 -42.37 11.11
C HIS A 761 -14.47 -41.23 10.15
N ALA A 762 -15.57 -41.36 9.42
CA ALA A 762 -16.09 -40.30 8.55
C ALA A 762 -16.41 -39.03 9.35
N ALA A 763 -16.96 -39.17 10.56
CA ALA A 763 -17.18 -38.05 11.47
C ALA A 763 -15.87 -37.38 11.89
N ALA A 764 -14.83 -38.15 12.22
CA ALA A 764 -13.51 -37.62 12.55
C ALA A 764 -12.89 -36.86 11.36
N GLN A 765 -12.96 -37.41 10.14
CA GLN A 765 -12.45 -36.76 8.94
C GLN A 765 -13.21 -35.48 8.60
N PHE A 766 -14.54 -35.46 8.81
CA PHE A 766 -15.34 -34.25 8.66
C PHE A 766 -14.90 -33.14 9.63
N ILE A 767 -14.72 -33.48 10.92
CA ILE A 767 -14.25 -32.55 11.95
C ILE A 767 -12.87 -31.98 11.59
N VAL A 768 -11.95 -32.83 11.13
CA VAL A 768 -10.61 -32.42 10.68
C VAL A 768 -10.70 -31.50 9.45
N GLY A 769 -11.61 -31.79 8.51
CA GLY A 769 -11.87 -30.94 7.35
C GLY A 769 -12.34 -29.54 7.74
N GLU A 770 -13.31 -29.45 8.66
CA GLU A 770 -13.79 -28.17 9.19
C GLU A 770 -12.70 -27.40 9.94
N TYR A 771 -11.89 -28.09 10.76
CA TYR A 771 -10.74 -27.49 11.43
C TYR A 771 -9.76 -26.86 10.44
N HIS A 772 -9.37 -27.59 9.38
CA HIS A 772 -8.47 -27.06 8.34
C HIS A 772 -9.10 -25.90 7.56
N ASN A 773 -10.42 -25.94 7.34
CA ASN A 773 -11.12 -24.84 6.68
C ASN A 773 -11.05 -23.55 7.51
N THR A 774 -11.33 -23.64 8.81
CA THR A 774 -11.16 -22.52 9.73
C THR A 774 -9.69 -22.08 9.86
N LEU A 775 -8.74 -23.02 9.86
CA LEU A 775 -7.30 -22.74 9.94
C LEU A 775 -6.83 -21.88 8.76
N ARG A 776 -7.34 -22.12 7.54
CA ARG A 776 -7.04 -21.31 6.35
C ARG A 776 -7.48 -19.85 6.48
N ASN A 777 -8.54 -19.59 7.25
CA ASN A 777 -9.08 -18.25 7.48
C ASN A 777 -8.31 -17.48 8.57
N LEU A 778 -7.51 -18.16 9.41
CA LEU A 778 -6.84 -17.54 10.57
C LEU A 778 -5.93 -16.35 10.23
N PRO A 779 -5.14 -16.33 9.14
CA PRO A 779 -4.32 -15.17 8.82
C PRO A 779 -5.16 -13.88 8.68
N ARG A 780 -6.33 -14.00 8.04
CA ARG A 780 -7.25 -12.87 7.88
C ARG A 780 -7.92 -12.50 9.20
N VAL A 781 -8.29 -13.47 10.03
CA VAL A 781 -8.80 -13.22 11.39
C VAL A 781 -7.77 -12.45 12.22
N GLU A 782 -6.51 -12.87 12.22
CA GLU A 782 -5.42 -12.22 12.96
C GLU A 782 -5.14 -10.81 12.46
N GLU A 783 -5.25 -10.57 11.15
CA GLU A 783 -5.17 -9.23 10.56
C GLU A 783 -6.26 -8.30 11.10
N ILE A 784 -7.53 -8.74 11.10
CA ILE A 784 -8.65 -7.94 11.62
C ILE A 784 -8.48 -7.69 13.14
N LEU A 785 -8.02 -8.68 13.90
CA LEU A 785 -7.72 -8.52 15.32
C LEU A 785 -6.60 -7.49 15.55
N ALA A 786 -5.55 -7.50 14.73
CA ALA A 786 -4.48 -6.50 14.80
C ALA A 786 -5.00 -5.08 14.49
N MET A 787 -5.96 -4.93 13.58
CA MET A 787 -6.63 -3.65 13.32
C MET A 787 -7.44 -3.18 14.53
N PHE A 788 -8.25 -4.06 15.13
CA PHE A 788 -9.02 -3.74 16.34
C PHE A 788 -8.10 -3.36 17.51
N LYS A 789 -6.99 -4.08 17.68
CA LYS A 789 -5.96 -3.78 18.67
C LYS A 789 -5.37 -2.39 18.48
N ARG A 790 -4.96 -2.06 17.25
CA ARG A 790 -4.41 -0.75 16.90
C ARG A 790 -5.39 0.38 17.23
N LEU A 791 -6.67 0.21 16.88
CA LEU A 791 -7.71 1.20 17.17
C LEU A 791 -8.04 1.30 18.67
N ALA A 792 -7.92 0.21 19.42
CA ALA A 792 -8.10 0.20 20.87
C ALA A 792 -6.95 0.92 21.60
N GLU A 793 -5.72 0.71 21.15
CA GLU A 793 -4.49 1.29 21.72
C GLU A 793 -4.19 2.71 21.21
N ALA A 794 -4.85 3.16 20.16
CA ALA A 794 -4.65 4.50 19.58
C ALA A 794 -4.86 5.62 20.60
N GLU A 795 -3.98 6.63 20.57
CA GLU A 795 -4.12 7.87 21.34
C GLU A 795 -4.99 8.91 20.60
N LEU A 796 -5.82 8.44 19.66
CA LEU A 796 -6.70 9.23 18.81
C LEU A 796 -8.19 9.02 19.15
N PHE A 797 -8.94 10.12 19.13
CA PHE A 797 -10.38 10.18 19.24
C PHE A 797 -10.98 10.36 17.83
N TRP A 798 -11.92 9.50 17.44
CA TRP A 798 -12.54 9.54 16.11
C TRP A 798 -13.80 10.41 16.11
N ASP A 799 -13.71 11.60 15.52
CA ASP A 799 -14.79 12.58 15.51
C ASP A 799 -15.51 12.60 14.16
N PRO A 800 -16.84 12.36 14.10
CA PRO A 800 -17.55 12.32 12.84
C PRO A 800 -17.64 13.69 12.17
N ILE A 801 -17.50 13.71 10.86
CA ILE A 801 -17.74 14.87 10.00
C ILE A 801 -19.24 15.08 9.87
N VAL A 802 -19.70 16.28 10.22
CA VAL A 802 -21.13 16.66 10.19
C VAL A 802 -21.46 17.67 9.10
N ALA A 803 -20.46 18.35 8.55
CA ALA A 803 -20.64 19.26 7.41
C ALA A 803 -19.34 19.40 6.61
N ILE A 804 -19.49 19.55 5.29
CA ILE A 804 -18.43 19.86 4.34
C ILE A 804 -18.91 21.04 3.50
N GLU A 805 -18.18 22.15 3.52
CA GLU A 805 -18.51 23.39 2.81
C GLU A 805 -17.44 23.73 1.78
N LYS A 806 -17.81 23.87 0.50
CA LYS A 806 -16.92 24.40 -0.54
C LYS A 806 -16.91 25.93 -0.47
N ILE A 807 -15.72 26.53 -0.46
CA ILE A 807 -15.54 27.98 -0.33
C ILE A 807 -14.69 28.48 -1.49
N GLU A 808 -15.20 29.46 -2.24
CA GLU A 808 -14.41 30.19 -3.25
C GLU A 808 -13.30 31.01 -2.58
N ASN A 809 -12.08 30.86 -3.08
CA ASN A 809 -10.94 31.67 -2.70
C ASN A 809 -11.00 33.04 -3.42
N LYS A 810 -11.14 34.11 -2.64
CA LYS A 810 -11.18 35.49 -3.15
C LYS A 810 -10.03 36.36 -2.66
N LYS A 811 -9.15 35.81 -1.81
CA LYS A 811 -8.25 36.62 -0.97
C LYS A 811 -6.89 36.01 -0.72
N ASP A 812 -6.78 34.69 -0.64
CA ASP A 812 -5.53 34.05 -0.28
C ASP A 812 -4.67 33.89 -1.54
N LYS A 813 -3.45 34.45 -1.50
CA LYS A 813 -2.47 34.32 -2.58
C LYS A 813 -1.73 32.98 -2.51
N TYR A 814 -1.50 32.50 -1.29
CA TYR A 814 -0.73 31.29 -1.02
C TYR A 814 -1.47 30.35 -0.06
N VAL A 815 -1.22 29.05 -0.23
CA VAL A 815 -1.42 28.00 0.78
C VAL A 815 -0.08 27.56 1.31
N TYR A 816 -0.06 26.98 2.51
CA TYR A 816 1.16 26.76 3.29
C TYR A 816 1.26 25.30 3.71
N ASP A 817 2.48 24.84 3.87
CA ASP A 817 2.82 23.45 4.12
C ASP A 817 3.92 23.33 5.17
N LEU A 818 3.86 22.26 5.97
CA LEU A 818 4.91 21.86 6.89
C LEU A 818 5.15 20.36 6.68
N GLU A 819 6.34 20.00 6.22
CA GLU A 819 6.73 18.61 6.10
C GLU A 819 7.41 18.14 7.37
N VAL A 820 7.09 16.92 7.76
CA VAL A 820 7.61 16.21 8.92
C VAL A 820 7.85 14.78 8.47
N ASP A 821 8.90 14.17 9.00
CA ASP A 821 9.34 12.84 8.59
C ASP A 821 8.24 11.78 8.76
N ASP A 822 7.73 11.24 7.65
CA ASP A 822 6.74 10.15 7.56
C ASP A 822 5.52 10.26 8.49
N GLU A 823 5.19 11.49 8.89
CA GLU A 823 4.18 11.75 9.89
C GLU A 823 3.20 12.83 9.54
N VAL A 824 2.04 12.59 10.11
CA VAL A 824 0.82 13.31 9.93
C VAL A 824 0.76 14.36 11.05
N PHE A 825 0.87 15.65 10.73
CA PHE A 825 0.95 16.73 11.74
C PHE A 825 -0.38 17.36 12.10
N LEU A 826 -0.48 17.93 13.30
CA LEU A 826 -1.68 18.51 13.88
C LEU A 826 -1.94 19.95 13.40
N ALA A 827 -2.88 20.13 12.45
CA ALA A 827 -3.27 21.45 11.91
C ALA A 827 -4.78 21.76 11.97
N GLY A 828 -5.15 23.04 11.84
CA GLY A 828 -6.54 23.50 11.81
C GLY A 828 -7.12 23.90 13.18
N HIS A 829 -8.37 24.33 13.23
CA HIS A 829 -9.06 24.62 14.50
C HIS A 829 -9.50 23.30 15.17
N GLY A 830 -8.53 22.52 15.64
CA GLY A 830 -8.80 21.22 16.27
C GLY A 830 -7.77 20.13 16.04
N GLY A 831 -6.93 20.24 15.00
CA GLY A 831 -5.75 19.40 14.78
C GLY A 831 -5.93 18.14 13.92
N LEU A 832 -5.63 18.23 12.62
CA LEU A 832 -5.82 17.28 11.48
C LEU A 832 -4.60 17.27 10.51
N PHE A 833 -4.50 16.34 9.52
CA PHE A 833 -3.39 15.34 9.38
C PHE A 833 -2.98 14.82 7.91
N VAL A 834 -1.67 14.68 7.44
CA VAL A 834 -1.17 14.27 6.03
C VAL A 834 0.29 13.57 5.81
N HIS A 835 0.70 12.85 4.68
CA HIS A 835 1.95 11.97 4.43
C HIS A 835 2.65 11.88 2.98
N ASN A 836 3.94 11.35 2.73
CA ASN A 836 4.54 10.75 1.43
C ASN A 836 5.99 10.04 1.37
N SER A 837 6.25 9.12 0.36
CA SER A 837 7.53 8.52 -0.29
C SER A 837 8.00 7.03 -0.11
N TYR A 838 7.45 6.05 -0.87
CA TYR A 838 7.55 4.59 -0.55
C TYR A 838 8.09 3.60 -1.63
N MET A 839 7.85 3.82 -2.93
CA MET A 839 7.96 2.76 -3.96
C MET A 839 9.41 2.37 -4.34
N MET A 840 10.29 3.36 -4.54
CA MET A 840 11.65 3.08 -5.05
C MET A 840 12.48 2.25 -4.05
N LYS A 841 12.40 2.57 -2.75
CA LYS A 841 13.11 1.83 -1.71
C LYS A 841 12.73 0.34 -1.71
N LEU A 842 11.47 0.03 -2.04
CA LEU A 842 10.98 -1.34 -2.18
C LEU A 842 11.56 -2.06 -3.39
N GLU A 843 11.67 -1.37 -4.54
CA GLU A 843 12.33 -1.92 -5.73
C GLU A 843 13.81 -2.21 -5.46
N ILE A 844 14.53 -1.30 -4.79
CA ILE A 844 15.94 -1.49 -4.43
C ILE A 844 16.10 -2.72 -3.55
N LEU A 845 15.32 -2.82 -2.48
CA LEU A 845 15.38 -3.94 -1.55
C LEU A 845 15.13 -5.28 -2.27
N ARG A 846 14.10 -5.34 -3.12
CA ARG A 846 13.79 -6.55 -3.88
C ARG A 846 14.87 -6.86 -4.91
N SER A 847 15.43 -5.87 -5.61
CA SER A 847 16.51 -6.09 -6.59
C SER A 847 17.77 -6.70 -5.94
N LEU A 848 18.12 -6.26 -4.72
CA LEU A 848 19.23 -6.82 -3.95
C LEU A 848 19.04 -8.30 -3.61
N MET A 849 17.79 -8.73 -3.40
CA MET A 849 17.44 -10.15 -3.14
C MET A 849 17.66 -11.04 -4.37
N PHE A 850 17.64 -10.47 -5.57
CA PHE A 850 17.84 -11.17 -6.85
C PHE A 850 19.25 -10.94 -7.42
N ASP A 851 20.26 -10.81 -6.55
CA ASP A 851 21.68 -10.66 -6.88
C ASP A 851 22.00 -9.50 -7.85
N THR A 852 21.16 -8.46 -7.86
CA THR A 852 21.45 -7.22 -8.58
C THR A 852 22.20 -6.27 -7.65
N GLU A 853 23.34 -5.76 -8.08
CA GLU A 853 24.05 -4.68 -7.38
C GLU A 853 23.34 -3.36 -7.66
N VAL A 854 23.01 -2.60 -6.62
CA VAL A 854 22.29 -1.33 -6.75
C VAL A 854 23.21 -0.18 -6.36
N ILE A 855 23.20 0.87 -7.18
CA ILE A 855 23.96 2.09 -6.97
C ILE A 855 22.97 3.24 -6.97
N VAL A 856 22.96 4.09 -5.96
CA VAL A 856 22.01 5.19 -5.83
C VAL A 856 22.75 6.52 -5.80
N ILE A 857 22.28 7.49 -6.57
CA ILE A 857 22.66 8.91 -6.44
C ILE A 857 21.52 9.61 -5.72
N ASP A 858 21.79 10.13 -4.52
CA ASP A 858 20.80 10.57 -3.55
C ASP A 858 21.01 12.04 -3.13
N PRO A 859 20.28 12.99 -3.74
CA PRO A 859 20.37 14.40 -3.39
C PRO A 859 19.64 14.78 -2.09
N GLU A 860 18.82 13.89 -1.50
CA GLU A 860 17.96 14.22 -0.35
C GLU A 860 18.29 13.44 0.93
N ARG A 861 19.21 12.47 0.84
CA ARG A 861 19.62 11.55 1.94
C ARG A 861 18.48 10.62 2.38
N GLU A 862 17.70 10.16 1.40
CA GLU A 862 16.58 9.24 1.62
C GLU A 862 17.02 7.77 1.78
N TYR A 863 18.20 7.39 1.27
CA TYR A 863 18.60 5.97 1.20
C TYR A 863 19.68 5.56 2.21
N GLU A 864 20.13 6.45 3.09
CA GLU A 864 21.18 6.18 4.09
C GLU A 864 20.80 4.99 4.99
N TYR A 865 19.59 5.01 5.54
CA TYR A 865 19.15 3.95 6.44
C TYR A 865 18.99 2.59 5.74
N LEU A 866 18.48 2.59 4.50
CA LEU A 866 18.39 1.38 3.70
C LEU A 866 19.80 0.80 3.47
N ALA A 867 20.78 1.65 3.13
CA ALA A 867 22.18 1.25 2.98
C ALA A 867 22.77 0.65 4.25
N GLU A 868 22.59 1.30 5.40
CA GLU A 868 23.05 0.78 6.70
C GLU A 868 22.42 -0.58 7.02
N THR A 869 21.10 -0.73 6.76
CA THR A 869 20.32 -1.90 7.15
C THR A 869 20.71 -3.15 6.36
N VAL A 870 21.00 -3.01 5.06
CA VAL A 870 21.38 -4.15 4.19
C VAL A 870 22.89 -4.38 4.13
N GLY A 871 23.70 -3.61 4.87
CA GLY A 871 25.16 -3.71 4.87
C GLY A 871 25.82 -3.14 3.60
N GLY A 872 25.18 -2.15 2.98
CA GLY A 872 25.72 -1.37 1.87
C GLY A 872 26.76 -0.34 2.30
N ARG A 873 27.25 0.46 1.34
CA ARG A 873 28.10 1.63 1.60
C ARG A 873 27.34 2.91 1.31
N TYR A 874 27.60 3.91 2.13
CA TYR A 874 27.08 5.27 1.96
C TYR A 874 28.26 6.23 1.90
N PHE A 875 28.34 7.03 0.83
CA PHE A 875 29.37 8.03 0.60
C PHE A 875 28.71 9.41 0.51
N ASN A 876 29.02 10.30 1.45
CA ASN A 876 28.67 11.72 1.33
C ASN A 876 29.66 12.43 0.41
N ILE A 877 29.22 13.05 -0.67
CA ILE A 877 30.04 13.87 -1.57
C ILE A 877 29.68 15.33 -1.34
N SER A 878 30.58 16.07 -0.70
CA SER A 878 30.39 17.48 -0.35
C SER A 878 31.73 18.22 -0.33
N LEU A 879 31.69 19.55 -0.23
CA LEU A 879 32.90 20.39 -0.19
C LEU A 879 33.81 20.09 1.01
N SER A 880 33.27 19.57 2.11
CA SER A 880 34.00 19.26 3.35
C SER A 880 34.13 17.77 3.64
N SER A 881 33.58 16.91 2.77
CA SER A 881 33.62 15.46 2.96
C SER A 881 35.05 14.93 2.87
N GLU A 882 35.31 13.81 3.54
CA GLU A 882 36.54 13.02 3.33
C GLU A 882 36.48 12.19 2.04
N HIS A 883 35.31 12.08 1.40
CA HIS A 883 35.14 11.27 0.20
C HIS A 883 35.28 12.11 -1.06
N HIS A 884 36.13 11.65 -1.96
CA HIS A 884 36.57 12.38 -3.12
C HIS A 884 36.54 11.50 -4.35
N ILE A 885 36.22 12.12 -5.48
CA ILE A 885 36.32 11.50 -6.80
C ILE A 885 37.13 12.46 -7.67
N ASN A 886 38.30 12.00 -8.09
CA ASN A 886 39.14 12.70 -9.04
C ASN A 886 38.51 12.60 -10.44
N PRO A 887 38.17 13.73 -11.10
CA PRO A 887 37.62 13.69 -12.44
C PRO A 887 38.60 13.15 -13.49
N PHE A 888 39.91 13.27 -13.25
CA PHE A 888 40.98 12.78 -14.14
C PHE A 888 41.29 11.29 -14.01
N ASP A 889 40.55 10.57 -13.18
CA ASP A 889 40.72 9.12 -13.07
C ASP A 889 40.45 8.42 -14.41
N LEU A 890 41.38 7.55 -14.79
CA LEU A 890 41.30 6.72 -15.99
C LEU A 890 40.97 5.28 -15.62
N SER A 891 40.13 4.65 -16.45
CA SER A 891 39.90 3.21 -16.40
C SER A 891 41.05 2.45 -17.05
N VAL A 892 41.52 1.37 -16.42
CA VAL A 892 42.42 0.41 -17.07
C VAL A 892 41.69 -0.21 -18.27
N PRO A 893 42.27 -0.19 -19.49
CA PRO A 893 41.64 -0.76 -20.68
C PRO A 893 41.43 -2.27 -20.52
N ARG A 894 40.35 -2.79 -21.09
CA ARG A 894 40.15 -4.24 -21.22
C ARG A 894 41.05 -4.83 -22.32
N GLU A 895 41.21 -6.14 -22.36
CA GLU A 895 42.01 -6.84 -23.38
C GLU A 895 41.54 -6.54 -24.82
N ASP A 896 40.26 -6.16 -25.00
CA ASP A 896 39.63 -5.82 -26.28
C ASP A 896 39.55 -4.30 -26.57
N GLU A 897 40.03 -3.43 -25.66
CA GLU A 897 39.99 -1.97 -25.83
C GLU A 897 41.38 -1.38 -26.10
N ASN A 898 41.47 -0.44 -27.05
CA ASN A 898 42.70 0.31 -27.31
C ASN A 898 42.89 1.41 -26.24
N PRO A 899 44.02 1.45 -25.50
CA PRO A 899 44.31 2.51 -24.52
C PRO A 899 44.15 3.92 -25.08
N ALA A 900 44.49 4.14 -26.36
CA ALA A 900 44.33 5.42 -27.04
C ALA A 900 42.87 5.89 -27.12
N ASP A 901 41.93 4.96 -27.33
CA ASP A 901 40.50 5.29 -27.41
C ASP A 901 39.90 5.52 -26.03
N VAL A 902 40.39 4.82 -25.00
CA VAL A 902 40.02 5.07 -23.59
C VAL A 902 40.44 6.48 -23.17
N LEU A 903 41.69 6.87 -23.47
CA LEU A 903 42.19 8.22 -23.17
C LEU A 903 41.41 9.29 -23.93
N ARG A 904 41.18 9.12 -25.24
CA ARG A 904 40.40 10.06 -26.06
C ARG A 904 38.98 10.26 -25.51
N ASN A 905 38.29 9.17 -25.16
CA ASN A 905 36.94 9.25 -24.59
C ASN A 905 36.93 9.96 -23.23
N ASN A 906 37.96 9.76 -22.41
CA ASN A 906 38.09 10.45 -21.13
C ASN A 906 38.32 11.95 -21.31
N ILE A 907 39.16 12.34 -22.29
CA ILE A 907 39.38 13.75 -22.65
C ILE A 907 38.05 14.40 -23.07
N ILE A 908 37.28 13.77 -23.95
CA ILE A 908 35.95 14.28 -24.38
C ILE A 908 35.01 14.47 -23.18
N THR A 909 35.00 13.51 -22.25
CA THR A 909 34.17 13.57 -21.04
C THR A 909 34.61 14.71 -20.12
N LEU A 910 35.92 14.92 -19.98
CA LEU A 910 36.47 16.05 -19.22
C LEU A 910 36.19 17.40 -19.86
N VAL A 911 36.26 17.53 -21.19
CA VAL A 911 35.83 18.76 -21.89
C VAL A 911 34.38 19.07 -21.56
N GLY A 912 33.49 18.06 -21.59
CA GLY A 912 32.08 18.21 -21.17
C GLY A 912 31.94 18.65 -19.72
N LEU A 913 32.70 18.06 -18.80
CA LEU A 913 32.75 18.48 -17.40
C LEU A 913 33.17 19.95 -17.25
N PHE A 914 34.21 20.39 -17.96
CA PHE A 914 34.69 21.77 -17.91
C PHE A 914 33.72 22.77 -18.52
N ARG A 915 32.95 22.40 -19.55
CA ARG A 915 31.83 23.24 -20.04
C ARG A 915 30.81 23.49 -18.94
N ILE A 916 30.46 22.48 -18.16
CA ILE A 916 29.52 22.61 -17.04
C ILE A 916 30.12 23.46 -15.92
N MET A 917 31.36 23.17 -15.52
CA MET A 917 32.05 23.88 -14.43
C MET A 917 32.30 25.36 -14.74
N LEU A 918 32.60 25.70 -15.98
CA LEU A 918 32.99 27.07 -16.36
C LEU A 918 31.81 27.91 -16.87
N GLY A 919 30.60 27.36 -16.90
CA GLY A 919 29.39 28.07 -17.32
C GLY A 919 29.28 28.26 -18.83
N GLY A 920 29.79 27.30 -19.60
CA GLY A 920 29.93 27.34 -21.05
C GLY A 920 31.33 27.78 -21.51
N LEU A 921 31.68 27.39 -22.74
CA LEU A 921 32.96 27.70 -23.40
C LEU A 921 32.70 28.20 -24.82
N THR A 922 33.50 29.17 -25.28
CA THR A 922 33.55 29.52 -26.71
C THR A 922 34.30 28.43 -27.51
N PRO A 923 34.15 28.36 -28.85
CA PRO A 923 34.91 27.39 -29.64
C PRO A 923 36.43 27.49 -29.45
N GLU A 924 36.96 28.71 -29.24
CA GLU A 924 38.37 28.93 -28.95
C GLU A 924 38.74 28.42 -27.56
N GLU A 925 37.94 28.72 -26.53
CA GLU A 925 38.14 28.22 -25.17
C GLU A 925 38.06 26.69 -25.12
N ASP A 926 37.15 26.08 -25.88
CA ASP A 926 36.99 24.63 -26.01
C ASP A 926 38.26 23.96 -26.56
N ALA A 927 38.84 24.54 -27.63
CA ALA A 927 40.09 24.07 -28.22
C ALA A 927 41.31 24.29 -27.30
N ILE A 928 41.28 25.29 -26.42
CA ILE A 928 42.30 25.49 -25.38
C ILE A 928 42.16 24.41 -24.29
N ILE A 929 40.95 24.15 -23.80
CA ILE A 929 40.69 23.15 -22.76
C ILE A 929 41.07 21.74 -23.25
N ASP A 930 40.69 21.34 -24.46
CA ASP A 930 41.02 20.02 -25.02
C ASP A 930 42.54 19.77 -25.10
N ARG A 931 43.29 20.77 -25.60
CA ARG A 931 44.76 20.74 -25.62
C ARG A 931 45.35 20.70 -24.21
N ALA A 932 44.84 21.53 -23.29
CA ALA A 932 45.32 21.58 -21.92
C ALA A 932 45.10 20.24 -21.19
N ILE A 933 43.97 19.56 -21.39
CA ILE A 933 43.72 18.23 -20.79
C ILE A 933 44.74 17.22 -21.35
N THR A 934 44.99 17.24 -22.65
CA THR A 934 45.96 16.35 -23.31
C THR A 934 47.38 16.55 -22.75
N GLU A 935 47.82 17.81 -22.63
CA GLU A 935 49.13 18.16 -22.05
C GLU A 935 49.21 17.79 -20.56
N THR A 936 48.10 17.88 -19.83
CA THR A 936 48.02 17.52 -18.41
C THR A 936 48.21 16.02 -18.18
N TYR A 937 47.64 15.17 -19.05
CA TYR A 937 47.93 13.73 -19.03
C TYR A 937 49.38 13.43 -19.41
N ALA A 938 49.90 14.11 -20.43
CA ALA A 938 51.30 13.93 -20.86
C ALA A 938 52.30 14.31 -19.74
N LEU A 939 51.98 15.31 -18.91
CA LEU A 939 52.79 15.70 -17.74
C LEU A 939 52.93 14.59 -16.69
N LYS A 940 52.00 13.62 -16.66
CA LYS A 940 52.03 12.45 -15.77
C LYS A 940 52.49 11.17 -16.50
N ASP A 941 53.14 11.28 -17.66
CA ASP A 941 53.54 10.15 -18.51
C ASP A 941 52.37 9.29 -19.02
N ILE A 942 51.15 9.86 -19.06
CA ILE A 942 49.96 9.19 -19.59
C ILE A 942 49.84 9.56 -21.07
N SER A 943 50.23 8.62 -21.93
CA SER A 943 50.18 8.72 -23.40
C SER A 943 49.32 7.60 -23.99
N PRO A 944 48.94 7.65 -25.28
CA PRO A 944 48.15 6.60 -25.94
C PRO A 944 48.75 5.19 -25.85
N GLU A 945 50.07 5.08 -25.62
CA GLU A 945 50.81 3.82 -25.48
C GLU A 945 51.10 3.42 -24.02
N ALA A 946 50.70 4.24 -23.04
CA ALA A 946 51.04 4.04 -21.63
C ALA A 946 50.22 2.91 -20.96
N ASN A 947 50.83 2.28 -19.95
CA ASN A 947 50.13 1.33 -19.08
C ASN A 947 49.43 2.07 -17.93
N PHE A 948 48.12 2.29 -18.06
CA PHE A 948 47.33 3.05 -17.08
C PHE A 948 47.26 2.41 -15.68
N ALA A 949 47.67 1.15 -15.50
CA ALA A 949 47.69 0.51 -14.17
C ALA A 949 48.89 0.93 -13.29
N ALA A 950 49.92 1.55 -13.88
CA ALA A 950 51.18 1.86 -13.20
C ALA A 950 51.42 3.36 -13.00
N VAL A 951 50.45 4.21 -13.33
CA VAL A 951 50.62 5.66 -13.42
C VAL A 951 49.55 6.37 -12.59
N GLU A 952 49.95 7.40 -11.87
CA GLU A 952 49.04 8.21 -11.05
C GLU A 952 48.32 9.26 -11.92
N PRO A 953 46.97 9.33 -11.89
CA PRO A 953 46.23 10.30 -12.67
C PRO A 953 46.52 11.75 -12.19
N PRO A 954 46.47 12.74 -13.09
CA PRO A 954 46.67 14.14 -12.72
C PRO A 954 45.57 14.64 -11.79
N LEU A 955 45.85 15.73 -11.09
CA LEU A 955 44.87 16.46 -10.28
C LEU A 955 44.42 17.74 -11.00
N LEU A 956 43.33 18.34 -10.51
CA LEU A 956 42.81 19.60 -11.04
C LEU A 956 43.83 20.75 -10.91
N SER A 957 44.71 20.72 -9.90
CA SER A 957 45.83 21.65 -9.78
C SER A 957 46.91 21.47 -10.83
N ASP A 958 47.14 20.25 -11.30
CA ASP A 958 48.07 19.98 -12.41
C ASP A 958 47.51 20.57 -13.71
N PHE A 959 46.19 20.44 -13.90
CA PHE A 959 45.48 21.06 -15.03
C PHE A 959 45.53 22.59 -15.00
N GLU A 960 45.31 23.23 -13.84
CA GLU A 960 45.44 24.69 -13.69
C GLU A 960 46.86 25.16 -14.05
N LEU A 961 47.89 24.41 -13.65
CA LEU A 961 49.28 24.72 -13.96
C LEU A 961 49.53 24.72 -15.47
N VAL A 962 49.11 23.67 -16.17
CA VAL A 962 49.24 23.57 -17.64
C VAL A 962 48.46 24.67 -18.32
N LEU A 963 47.21 24.88 -17.92
CA LEU A 963 46.34 25.89 -18.51
C LEU A 963 46.93 27.30 -18.34
N SER A 964 47.57 27.62 -17.22
CA SER A 964 48.22 28.91 -16.97
C SER A 964 49.42 29.23 -17.89
N GLY A 965 50.00 28.20 -18.53
CA GLY A 965 51.08 28.35 -19.50
C GLY A 965 50.61 28.57 -20.94
N MET A 966 49.31 28.47 -21.21
CA MET A 966 48.75 28.60 -22.56
C MET A 966 48.37 30.04 -22.90
N GLU A 967 48.60 30.47 -24.14
CA GLU A 967 48.21 31.78 -24.63
C GLU A 967 46.67 31.88 -24.78
N GLY A 968 46.07 32.93 -24.21
CA GLY A 968 44.62 33.19 -24.28
C GLY A 968 43.76 32.45 -23.24
N SER A 969 44.37 31.82 -22.22
CA SER A 969 43.68 31.05 -21.19
C SER A 969 43.35 31.84 -19.91
N GLU A 970 43.67 33.13 -19.83
CA GLU A 970 43.65 33.91 -18.58
C GLU A 970 42.24 33.93 -17.94
N SER A 971 41.20 34.04 -18.78
CA SER A 971 39.78 33.97 -18.37
C SER A 971 39.43 32.60 -17.79
N LEU A 972 39.88 31.52 -18.42
CA LEU A 972 39.62 30.14 -18.00
C LEU A 972 40.33 29.83 -16.68
N VAL A 973 41.58 30.24 -16.52
CA VAL A 973 42.35 30.09 -15.27
C VAL A 973 41.68 30.85 -14.13
N SER A 974 41.21 32.08 -14.38
CA SER A 974 40.49 32.86 -13.37
C SER A 974 39.22 32.15 -12.89
N ARG A 975 38.43 31.57 -13.81
CA ARG A 975 37.21 30.81 -13.48
C ARG A 975 37.53 29.49 -12.78
N LEU A 976 38.55 28.77 -13.25
CA LEU A 976 38.99 27.48 -12.71
C LEU A 976 39.56 27.60 -11.28
N SER A 977 40.23 28.72 -10.97
CA SER A 977 40.83 28.96 -9.64
C SER A 977 39.84 28.77 -8.47
N LYS A 978 38.55 28.98 -8.71
CA LYS A 978 37.46 28.75 -7.74
C LYS A 978 37.36 27.29 -7.28
N TYR A 979 37.71 26.35 -8.17
CA TYR A 979 37.66 24.90 -7.98
C TYR A 979 39.00 24.29 -7.55
N THR A 980 40.11 25.02 -7.60
CA THR A 980 41.43 24.51 -7.19
C THR A 980 41.90 25.10 -5.86
N LYS A 981 41.80 26.42 -5.71
CA LYS A 981 42.28 27.19 -4.54
C LYS A 981 41.15 27.94 -3.84
N GLY A 982 40.00 28.07 -4.49
CA GLY A 982 38.82 28.78 -3.97
C GLY A 982 37.90 27.93 -3.10
N THR A 983 36.68 28.44 -2.89
CA THR A 983 35.66 27.86 -2.01
C THR A 983 35.15 26.49 -2.45
N TRP A 984 35.37 26.09 -3.72
CA TRP A 984 34.85 24.85 -4.30
C TRP A 984 35.91 23.75 -4.46
N SER A 985 37.09 23.91 -3.84
CA SER A 985 38.25 23.04 -4.03
C SER A 985 38.19 21.67 -3.36
N GLY A 986 37.35 21.51 -2.33
CA GLY A 986 37.47 20.40 -1.39
C GLY A 986 37.13 19.00 -1.93
N PHE A 987 36.33 18.85 -3.01
CA PHE A 987 35.78 17.54 -3.40
C PHE A 987 36.38 16.91 -4.67
N MET A 988 37.03 17.69 -5.56
CA MET A 988 37.53 17.20 -6.86
C MET A 988 39.05 17.23 -7.00
N ASN A 989 39.77 18.07 -6.25
CA ASN A 989 41.21 18.24 -6.39
C ASN A 989 42.03 17.30 -5.46
N ARG A 990 41.62 16.04 -5.38
CA ARG A 990 42.23 14.99 -4.54
C ARG A 990 42.10 13.62 -5.21
N PRO A 991 42.99 12.66 -4.92
CA PRO A 991 42.85 11.29 -5.40
C PRO A 991 41.53 10.65 -4.98
N THR A 992 40.94 9.84 -5.85
CA THR A 992 39.70 9.10 -5.55
C THR A 992 39.91 8.11 -4.41
N ASN A 993 38.96 8.07 -3.48
CA ASN A 993 39.01 7.16 -2.33
C ASN A 993 37.69 6.41 -2.06
N VAL A 994 36.77 6.40 -3.04
CA VAL A 994 35.52 5.66 -2.98
C VAL A 994 35.64 4.31 -3.71
N ASP A 995 35.00 3.27 -3.20
CA ASP A 995 34.93 1.95 -3.82
C ASP A 995 33.50 1.44 -3.96
N MET A 996 33.26 0.59 -4.97
CA MET A 996 31.93 0.07 -5.30
C MET A 996 31.81 -1.44 -5.02
N ASN A 997 32.52 -1.95 -4.02
CA ASN A 997 32.67 -3.40 -3.78
C ASN A 997 31.51 -4.03 -2.96
N LYS A 998 30.40 -3.31 -2.76
CA LYS A 998 29.23 -3.78 -2.00
C LYS A 998 28.00 -3.86 -2.91
N LYS A 999 27.04 -4.71 -2.52
CA LYS A 999 25.79 -4.90 -3.26
C LYS A 999 24.91 -3.65 -3.32
N LEU A 1000 24.94 -2.79 -2.31
CA LEU A 1000 24.30 -1.47 -2.33
C LEU A 1000 25.35 -0.39 -2.06
N VAL A 1001 25.44 0.60 -2.95
CA VAL A 1001 26.30 1.78 -2.81
C VAL A 1001 25.48 3.04 -3.02
N VAL A 1002 25.48 3.95 -2.06
CA VAL A 1002 24.74 5.22 -2.12
C VAL A 1002 25.73 6.37 -2.14
N PHE A 1003 25.68 7.20 -3.18
CA PHE A 1003 26.40 8.46 -3.27
C PHE A 1003 25.43 9.59 -2.96
N SER A 1004 25.57 10.22 -1.79
CA SER A 1004 24.74 11.35 -1.42
C SER A 1004 25.39 12.67 -1.82
N VAL A 1005 24.60 13.55 -2.46
CA VAL A 1005 25.00 14.92 -2.81
C VAL A 1005 24.16 15.96 -2.07
N ARG A 1006 23.51 15.56 -0.97
CA ARG A 1006 22.64 16.42 -0.16
C ARG A 1006 23.37 17.65 0.38
N ASP A 1007 24.57 17.44 0.90
CA ASP A 1007 25.39 18.49 1.51
C ASP A 1007 26.19 19.31 0.46
N MET A 1008 25.91 19.10 -0.84
CA MET A 1008 26.50 19.86 -1.94
C MET A 1008 25.67 21.11 -2.25
N GLU A 1009 26.33 22.21 -2.60
CA GLU A 1009 25.64 23.42 -3.10
C GLU A 1009 24.86 23.10 -4.39
N ASP A 1010 23.67 23.67 -4.56
CA ASP A 1010 22.77 23.36 -5.69
C ASP A 1010 23.40 23.58 -7.06
N ASP A 1011 24.23 24.62 -7.20
CA ASP A 1011 24.96 24.92 -8.44
C ASP A 1011 26.04 23.87 -8.76
N LEU A 1012 26.52 23.14 -7.75
CA LEU A 1012 27.53 22.09 -7.89
C LEU A 1012 26.94 20.69 -7.99
N LYS A 1013 25.65 20.49 -7.68
CA LYS A 1013 24.99 19.18 -7.80
C LYS A 1013 25.10 18.59 -9.22
N PRO A 1014 24.87 19.34 -10.33
CA PRO A 1014 25.06 18.80 -11.67
C PRO A 1014 26.50 18.34 -11.93
N VAL A 1015 27.49 19.09 -11.43
CA VAL A 1015 28.93 18.75 -11.55
C VAL A 1015 29.25 17.48 -10.75
N ALA A 1016 28.79 17.40 -9.50
CA ALA A 1016 29.00 16.25 -8.64
C ALA A 1016 28.34 14.99 -9.21
N MET A 1017 27.08 15.09 -9.66
CA MET A 1017 26.35 13.99 -10.29
C MET A 1017 27.01 13.55 -11.60
N TYR A 1018 27.57 14.47 -12.40
CA TYR A 1018 28.33 14.13 -13.60
C TYR A 1018 29.57 13.30 -13.26
N ILE A 1019 30.35 13.74 -12.28
CA ILE A 1019 31.58 13.06 -11.83
C ILE A 1019 31.26 11.68 -11.23
N ILE A 1020 30.24 11.60 -10.36
CA ILE A 1020 29.78 10.33 -9.78
C ILE A 1020 29.34 9.37 -10.88
N THR A 1021 28.51 9.85 -11.81
CA THR A 1021 28.02 9.04 -12.94
C THR A 1021 29.16 8.58 -13.84
N HIS A 1022 30.15 9.44 -14.09
CA HIS A 1022 31.36 9.08 -14.84
C HIS A 1022 32.20 8.01 -14.14
N HIS A 1023 32.43 8.16 -12.84
CA HIS A 1023 33.12 7.17 -12.02
C HIS A 1023 32.39 5.81 -12.03
N ILE A 1024 31.06 5.83 -11.87
CA ILE A 1024 30.22 4.63 -11.97
C ILE A 1024 30.38 3.99 -13.34
N TRP A 1025 30.33 4.76 -14.42
CA TRP A 1025 30.49 4.25 -15.78
C TRP A 1025 31.85 3.58 -15.99
N ASN A 1026 32.93 4.17 -15.50
CA ASN A 1026 34.28 3.60 -15.58
C ASN A 1026 34.42 2.31 -14.77
N THR A 1027 33.72 2.20 -13.65
CA THR A 1027 33.69 0.97 -12.84
C THR A 1027 32.83 -0.12 -13.46
N VAL A 1028 31.66 0.24 -14.01
CA VAL A 1028 30.74 -0.70 -14.67
C VAL A 1028 31.39 -1.37 -15.88
N ARG A 1029 32.20 -0.60 -16.62
CA ARG A 1029 32.99 -1.11 -17.75
C ARG A 1029 34.14 -2.01 -17.34
N LYS A 1030 34.43 -2.27 -16.07
CA LYS A 1030 35.49 -3.22 -15.67
C LYS A 1030 34.94 -4.64 -15.64
N GLU A 1031 33.87 -4.86 -14.89
CA GLU A 1031 33.29 -6.20 -14.68
C GLU A 1031 31.83 -6.28 -15.12
N LEU A 1032 31.48 -7.32 -15.88
CA LEU A 1032 30.10 -7.59 -16.28
C LEU A 1032 29.31 -8.19 -15.12
N ARG A 1033 28.45 -7.38 -14.50
CA ARG A 1033 27.52 -7.78 -13.43
C ARG A 1033 26.18 -7.09 -13.61
N LYS A 1034 25.09 -7.71 -13.15
CA LYS A 1034 23.77 -7.07 -13.11
C LYS A 1034 23.79 -5.90 -12.14
N ARG A 1035 23.67 -4.69 -12.68
CA ARG A 1035 23.71 -3.44 -11.92
C ARG A 1035 22.51 -2.57 -12.22
N LEU A 1036 21.97 -1.96 -11.17
CA LEU A 1036 20.91 -0.97 -11.24
C LEU A 1036 21.44 0.38 -10.72
N LEU A 1037 21.55 1.36 -11.61
CA LEU A 1037 21.87 2.75 -11.24
C LEU A 1037 20.57 3.52 -11.04
N VAL A 1038 20.25 3.86 -9.80
CA VAL A 1038 19.13 4.72 -9.42
C VAL A 1038 19.62 6.16 -9.30
N ILE A 1039 18.98 7.07 -10.02
CA ILE A 1039 19.25 8.51 -9.94
C ILE A 1039 17.97 9.16 -9.44
N ASP A 1040 17.97 9.53 -8.16
CA ASP A 1040 16.88 10.27 -7.57
C ASP A 1040 16.99 11.77 -7.91
N GLU A 1041 15.85 12.44 -8.08
CA GLU A 1041 15.76 13.81 -8.61
C GLU A 1041 16.62 14.03 -9.88
N ALA A 1042 16.43 13.16 -10.87
CA ALA A 1042 17.21 13.16 -12.11
C ALA A 1042 17.09 14.48 -12.92
N TRP A 1043 16.14 15.36 -12.60
CA TRP A 1043 16.02 16.69 -13.20
C TRP A 1043 17.26 17.56 -12.99
N TRP A 1044 18.04 17.35 -11.91
CA TRP A 1044 19.33 18.03 -11.72
C TRP A 1044 20.29 17.83 -12.91
N MET A 1045 20.26 16.64 -13.52
CA MET A 1045 21.06 16.31 -14.71
C MET A 1045 20.38 16.75 -16.02
N MET A 1046 19.11 17.13 -16.00
CA MET A 1046 18.40 17.66 -17.18
C MET A 1046 18.64 19.15 -17.40
N ARG A 1047 19.19 19.87 -16.39
CA ARG A 1047 19.46 21.32 -16.45
C ARG A 1047 20.54 21.73 -17.46
N SER A 1048 21.44 20.81 -17.82
CA SER A 1048 22.50 21.06 -18.81
C SER A 1048 22.43 20.01 -19.92
N GLU A 1049 22.62 20.46 -21.16
CA GLU A 1049 22.66 19.57 -22.32
C GLU A 1049 23.82 18.56 -22.22
N ASP A 1050 24.98 18.96 -21.68
CA ASP A 1050 26.13 18.07 -21.52
C ASP A 1050 25.85 16.95 -20.50
N THR A 1051 25.22 17.27 -19.36
CA THR A 1051 24.84 16.26 -18.34
C THR A 1051 23.75 15.32 -18.85
N ALA A 1052 22.74 15.87 -19.55
CA ALA A 1052 21.64 15.11 -20.10
C ALA A 1052 22.10 14.19 -21.26
N SER A 1053 22.94 14.70 -22.15
CA SER A 1053 23.56 13.93 -23.25
C SER A 1053 24.42 12.79 -22.72
N PHE A 1054 25.22 13.05 -21.67
CA PHE A 1054 26.05 12.02 -21.04
C PHE A 1054 25.21 10.90 -20.41
N LEU A 1055 24.19 11.27 -19.63
CA LEU A 1055 23.27 10.31 -19.02
C LEU A 1055 22.53 9.48 -20.07
N PHE A 1056 22.05 10.12 -21.14
CA PHE A 1056 21.42 9.44 -22.27
C PHE A 1056 22.39 8.49 -22.99
N GLY A 1057 23.65 8.90 -23.16
CA GLY A 1057 24.71 8.07 -23.74
C GLY A 1057 24.99 6.81 -22.92
N ILE A 1058 24.91 6.88 -21.59
CA ILE A 1058 24.99 5.70 -20.71
C ILE A 1058 23.72 4.87 -20.85
N ALA A 1059 22.53 5.49 -20.83
CA ALA A 1059 21.25 4.79 -20.98
C ALA A 1059 21.17 3.96 -22.28
N LYS A 1060 21.78 4.42 -23.37
CA LYS A 1060 21.87 3.68 -24.64
C LYS A 1060 22.87 2.54 -24.65
N ARG A 1061 23.98 2.66 -23.91
CA ARG A 1061 25.11 1.71 -23.96
C ARG A 1061 25.12 0.73 -22.78
N GLY A 1062 24.52 1.10 -21.66
CA GLY A 1062 24.55 0.39 -20.38
C GLY A 1062 24.11 -1.05 -20.46
N ARG A 1063 23.12 -1.37 -21.31
CA ARG A 1063 22.63 -2.74 -21.52
C ARG A 1063 23.74 -3.73 -21.93
N LYS A 1064 24.75 -3.28 -22.68
CA LYS A 1064 25.90 -4.11 -23.09
C LYS A 1064 26.75 -4.57 -21.89
N TYR A 1065 26.61 -3.88 -20.77
CA TYR A 1065 27.35 -4.11 -19.53
C TYR A 1065 26.45 -4.59 -18.38
N TYR A 1066 25.22 -5.04 -18.68
CA TYR A 1066 24.22 -5.40 -17.67
C TYR A 1066 23.87 -4.26 -16.69
N LEU A 1067 23.96 -3.02 -17.16
CA LEU A 1067 23.55 -1.83 -16.39
C LEU A 1067 22.15 -1.36 -16.84
N GLY A 1068 21.21 -1.33 -15.89
CA GLY A 1068 19.95 -0.61 -16.02
C GLY A 1068 20.00 0.72 -15.28
N ILE A 1069 19.36 1.75 -15.82
CA ILE A 1069 19.23 3.07 -15.19
C ILE A 1069 17.79 3.30 -14.78
N SER A 1070 17.55 3.65 -13.51
CA SER A 1070 16.27 4.12 -13.00
C SER A 1070 16.35 5.61 -12.69
N THR A 1071 15.66 6.44 -13.47
CA THR A 1071 15.56 7.88 -13.18
C THR A 1071 14.23 8.20 -12.50
N ILE A 1072 14.29 8.96 -11.41
CA ILE A 1072 13.11 9.40 -10.66
C ILE A 1072 13.06 10.92 -10.73
N THR A 1073 11.88 11.47 -11.00
CA THR A 1073 11.68 12.92 -10.98
C THR A 1073 10.24 13.24 -10.60
N GLN A 1074 10.07 14.39 -9.95
CA GLN A 1074 8.76 14.84 -9.50
C GLN A 1074 7.93 15.48 -10.61
N ASP A 1075 8.62 16.20 -11.51
CA ASP A 1075 8.00 16.82 -12.68
C ASP A 1075 8.46 16.12 -13.97
N VAL A 1076 7.49 15.75 -14.79
CA VAL A 1076 7.72 15.20 -16.14
C VAL A 1076 8.28 16.26 -17.09
N SER A 1077 7.95 17.53 -16.86
CA SER A 1077 8.26 18.65 -17.74
C SER A 1077 9.76 18.86 -17.90
N ASP A 1078 10.56 18.58 -16.86
CA ASP A 1078 12.03 18.67 -16.92
C ASP A 1078 12.63 17.74 -17.97
N PHE A 1079 12.04 16.55 -18.15
CA PHE A 1079 12.46 15.62 -19.19
C PHE A 1079 11.90 16.01 -20.57
N LEU A 1080 10.71 16.59 -20.63
CA LEU A 1080 10.07 16.96 -21.90
C LEU A 1080 10.68 18.22 -22.52
N ASN A 1081 11.16 19.13 -21.69
CA ASN A 1081 11.86 20.34 -22.14
C ASN A 1081 13.30 20.08 -22.57
N SER A 1082 13.88 18.94 -22.18
CA SER A 1082 15.24 18.55 -22.56
C SER A 1082 15.26 17.84 -23.92
N PRO A 1083 16.19 18.20 -24.84
CA PRO A 1083 16.33 17.49 -26.11
C PRO A 1083 16.71 16.01 -25.95
N TYR A 1084 17.22 15.61 -24.77
CA TYR A 1084 17.61 14.24 -24.45
C TYR A 1084 16.60 13.50 -23.57
N GLY A 1085 15.67 14.21 -22.90
CA GLY A 1085 14.75 13.58 -21.96
C GLY A 1085 13.65 12.74 -22.63
N ILE A 1086 13.05 13.20 -23.73
CA ILE A 1086 12.11 12.38 -24.53
C ILE A 1086 12.79 11.08 -25.04
N PRO A 1087 14.00 11.13 -25.63
CA PRO A 1087 14.76 9.93 -25.95
C PRO A 1087 15.03 9.00 -24.75
N MET A 1088 15.20 9.54 -23.53
CA MET A 1088 15.37 8.71 -22.33
C MET A 1088 14.07 8.00 -21.92
N ILE A 1089 12.93 8.69 -21.98
CA ILE A 1089 11.60 8.10 -21.71
C ILE A 1089 11.33 6.96 -22.69
N THR A 1090 11.49 7.22 -23.99
CA THR A 1090 11.25 6.23 -25.05
C THR A 1090 12.21 5.04 -25.00
N ASN A 1091 13.44 5.25 -24.53
CA ASN A 1091 14.44 4.20 -24.34
C ASN A 1091 14.32 3.49 -22.97
N SER A 1092 13.28 3.78 -22.19
CA SER A 1092 12.97 3.10 -20.93
C SER A 1092 11.89 2.06 -21.17
N SER A 1093 12.24 0.77 -21.05
CA SER A 1093 11.29 -0.33 -21.22
C SER A 1093 10.33 -0.45 -20.05
N ILE A 1094 10.69 0.08 -18.87
CA ILE A 1094 9.75 0.23 -17.75
C ILE A 1094 9.46 1.72 -17.57
N GLN A 1095 8.18 2.08 -17.49
CA GLN A 1095 7.78 3.45 -17.20
C GLN A 1095 6.74 3.39 -16.09
N ILE A 1096 6.85 4.27 -15.12
CA ILE A 1096 5.97 4.25 -13.95
C ILE A 1096 5.44 5.66 -13.79
N LEU A 1097 4.16 5.81 -14.10
CA LEU A 1097 3.43 7.06 -13.91
C LEU A 1097 2.63 6.90 -12.62
N LEU A 1098 3.13 7.47 -11.54
CA LEU A 1098 2.31 7.64 -10.34
C LEU A 1098 1.44 8.90 -10.52
N ARG A 1099 0.69 9.27 -9.48
CA ARG A 1099 -0.21 10.42 -9.54
C ARG A 1099 0.46 11.67 -10.15
N GLN A 1100 -0.21 12.26 -11.14
CA GLN A 1100 0.27 13.45 -11.87
C GLN A 1100 -0.51 14.71 -11.48
N SER A 1101 0.08 15.89 -11.72
CA SER A 1101 -0.62 17.16 -11.53
C SER A 1101 -1.65 17.40 -12.65
N PRO A 1102 -2.81 18.03 -12.36
CA PRO A 1102 -3.76 18.43 -13.41
C PRO A 1102 -3.17 19.38 -14.46
N THR A 1103 -2.08 20.07 -14.14
CA THR A 1103 -1.37 21.00 -15.03
C THR A 1103 -0.50 20.27 -16.05
N SER A 1104 0.18 19.18 -15.64
CA SER A 1104 1.03 18.36 -16.51
C SER A 1104 0.26 17.25 -17.23
N ILE A 1105 -0.92 16.86 -16.74
CA ILE A 1105 -1.61 15.64 -17.20
C ILE A 1105 -1.90 15.60 -18.71
N ASN A 1106 -2.20 16.73 -19.35
CA ASN A 1106 -2.46 16.76 -20.80
C ASN A 1106 -1.17 16.46 -21.59
N LEU A 1107 -0.05 17.01 -21.12
CA LEU A 1107 1.27 16.77 -21.71
C LEU A 1107 1.73 15.33 -21.46
N VAL A 1108 1.46 14.78 -20.26
CA VAL A 1108 1.68 13.36 -19.95
C VAL A 1108 0.81 12.48 -20.86
N GLN A 1109 -0.48 12.78 -20.99
CA GLN A 1109 -1.41 12.04 -21.84
C GLN A 1109 -0.91 11.99 -23.29
N GLU A 1110 -0.48 13.13 -23.83
CA GLU A 1110 0.04 13.21 -25.20
C GLU A 1110 1.37 12.46 -25.39
N THR A 1111 2.28 12.56 -24.42
CA THR A 1111 3.61 11.95 -24.47
C THR A 1111 3.53 10.43 -24.37
N PHE A 1112 2.78 9.92 -23.40
CA PHE A 1112 2.66 8.49 -23.10
C PHE A 1112 1.51 7.82 -23.85
N LYS A 1113 0.76 8.57 -24.69
CA LYS A 1113 -0.39 8.10 -25.46
C LYS A 1113 -1.47 7.45 -24.59
N LEU A 1114 -1.77 8.08 -23.45
CA LEU A 1114 -2.75 7.57 -22.48
C LEU A 1114 -4.18 7.75 -23.00
N SER A 1115 -5.05 6.81 -22.65
CA SER A 1115 -6.49 6.98 -22.82
C SER A 1115 -7.04 8.06 -21.88
N ASP A 1116 -8.27 8.53 -22.13
CA ASP A 1116 -8.92 9.46 -21.21
C ASP A 1116 -9.15 8.82 -19.83
N GLU A 1117 -9.49 7.54 -19.78
CA GLU A 1117 -9.64 6.77 -18.53
C GLU A 1117 -8.34 6.68 -17.75
N GLU A 1118 -7.21 6.45 -18.42
CA GLU A 1118 -5.89 6.38 -17.80
C GLU A 1118 -5.42 7.73 -17.27
N LYS A 1119 -5.74 8.80 -17.99
CA LYS A 1119 -5.57 10.16 -17.50
C LYS A 1119 -6.36 10.40 -16.22
N TYR A 1120 -7.65 10.03 -16.18
CA TYR A 1120 -8.46 10.17 -14.97
C TYR A 1120 -7.93 9.29 -13.83
N LEU A 1121 -7.49 8.07 -14.14
CA LEU A 1121 -6.83 7.17 -13.19
C LEU A 1121 -5.60 7.83 -12.57
N LEU A 1122 -4.70 8.44 -13.35
CA LEU A 1122 -3.51 9.13 -12.83
C LEU A 1122 -3.86 10.38 -12.00
N LEU A 1123 -4.95 11.08 -12.31
CA LEU A 1123 -5.43 12.21 -11.50
C LEU A 1123 -6.02 11.75 -10.16
N GLU A 1124 -6.69 10.61 -10.16
CA GLU A 1124 -7.42 10.05 -9.02
C GLU A 1124 -6.60 9.11 -8.14
N SER A 1125 -5.49 8.55 -8.65
CA SER A 1125 -4.65 7.55 -7.97
C SER A 1125 -4.16 7.99 -6.59
N ASP A 1126 -4.19 7.06 -5.64
CA ASP A 1126 -3.63 7.24 -4.29
C ASP A 1126 -2.09 7.13 -4.30
N VAL A 1127 -1.47 7.40 -3.15
CA VAL A 1127 -0.01 7.26 -2.98
C VAL A 1127 0.40 5.79 -3.17
N GLY A 1128 1.38 5.55 -4.04
CA GLY A 1128 1.78 4.20 -4.42
C GLY A 1128 0.84 3.54 -5.44
N GLU A 1129 -0.10 4.28 -6.01
CA GLU A 1129 -0.93 3.84 -7.14
C GLU A 1129 -0.60 4.66 -8.39
N GLY A 1130 -0.78 4.04 -9.55
CA GLY A 1130 -0.52 4.68 -10.83
C GLY A 1130 -0.66 3.72 -12.00
N ILE A 1131 0.08 3.98 -13.06
CA ILE A 1131 0.18 3.12 -14.25
C ILE A 1131 1.61 2.62 -14.37
N PHE A 1132 1.75 1.32 -14.55
CA PHE A 1132 2.99 0.63 -14.80
C PHE A 1132 3.05 0.18 -16.26
N PHE A 1133 4.09 0.60 -16.97
CA PHE A 1133 4.38 0.22 -18.34
C PHE A 1133 5.52 -0.80 -18.37
N ALA A 1134 5.38 -1.83 -19.20
CA ALA A 1134 6.48 -2.69 -19.62
C ALA A 1134 6.42 -2.85 -21.15
N GLY A 1135 7.35 -2.21 -21.84
CA GLY A 1135 7.33 -2.06 -23.29
C GLY A 1135 6.08 -1.30 -23.74
N LEU A 1136 5.29 -1.89 -24.62
CA LEU A 1136 4.04 -1.32 -25.14
C LEU A 1136 2.82 -1.62 -24.25
N LYS A 1137 2.96 -2.54 -23.28
CA LYS A 1137 1.87 -2.92 -22.37
C LYS A 1137 1.87 -2.03 -21.14
N HIS A 1138 0.69 -1.70 -20.63
CA HIS A 1138 0.55 -0.95 -19.39
C HIS A 1138 -0.68 -1.39 -18.61
N VAL A 1139 -0.60 -1.28 -17.28
CA VAL A 1139 -1.66 -1.66 -16.34
C VAL A 1139 -1.71 -0.69 -15.17
N ALA A 1140 -2.89 -0.52 -14.57
CA ALA A 1140 -3.02 0.16 -13.29
C ALA A 1140 -2.32 -0.64 -12.19
N VAL A 1141 -1.35 -0.04 -11.51
CA VAL A 1141 -0.54 -0.67 -10.46
C VAL A 1141 -0.90 -0.11 -9.08
N LYS A 1142 -0.84 -0.99 -8.07
CA LYS A 1142 -0.78 -0.62 -6.65
C LYS A 1142 0.45 -1.26 -6.01
N VAL A 1143 1.34 -0.44 -5.48
CA VAL A 1143 2.56 -0.86 -4.80
C VAL A 1143 2.19 -1.42 -3.42
N ILE A 1144 2.70 -2.61 -3.12
CA ILE A 1144 2.49 -3.28 -1.84
C ILE A 1144 3.82 -3.80 -1.29
N ALA A 1145 4.06 -3.61 0.01
CA ALA A 1145 5.16 -4.24 0.72
C ALA A 1145 4.65 -5.14 1.84
N SER A 1146 5.44 -6.16 2.17
CA SER A 1146 5.27 -6.93 3.40
C SER A 1146 5.68 -6.11 4.61
N TYR A 1147 5.24 -6.54 5.80
CA TYR A 1147 5.60 -5.90 7.06
C TYR A 1147 7.12 -5.79 7.28
N THR A 1148 7.88 -6.83 6.91
CA THR A 1148 9.34 -6.84 7.03
C THR A 1148 10.00 -5.87 6.06
N GLU A 1149 9.51 -5.83 4.82
CA GLU A 1149 10.01 -4.86 3.83
C GLU A 1149 9.76 -3.43 4.31
N ASP A 1150 8.57 -3.12 4.85
CA ASP A 1150 8.19 -1.79 5.37
C ASP A 1150 9.17 -1.27 6.43
N GLN A 1151 9.66 -2.14 7.32
CA GLN A 1151 10.63 -1.78 8.36
C GLN A 1151 12.03 -1.47 7.82
N ILE A 1152 12.39 -2.09 6.69
CA ILE A 1152 13.71 -1.93 6.07
C ILE A 1152 13.73 -0.68 5.17
N ILE A 1153 12.62 -0.40 4.49
CA ILE A 1153 12.51 0.69 3.53
C ILE A 1153 11.96 1.99 4.12
N THR A 1154 11.77 2.05 5.43
CA THR A 1154 11.26 3.25 6.10
C THR A 1154 12.31 4.37 6.08
N SER A 1155 11.85 5.60 5.90
CA SER A 1155 12.69 6.81 5.89
C SER A 1155 12.53 7.61 7.17
N ASP A 1156 11.38 7.55 7.84
CA ASP A 1156 11.27 6.96 9.17
C ASP A 1156 12.23 7.36 10.29
N PRO A 1157 12.77 8.59 10.49
CA PRO A 1157 13.84 8.83 11.44
C PRO A 1157 13.50 8.38 12.86
N SER A 1158 12.22 8.33 13.25
CA SER A 1158 11.80 7.78 14.52
C SER A 1158 11.75 6.25 14.58
N GLN A 1159 11.36 5.59 13.49
CA GLN A 1159 11.45 4.15 13.35
C GLN A 1159 12.92 3.75 13.33
N ILE A 1160 13.75 4.49 12.60
CA ILE A 1160 15.20 4.35 12.56
C ILE A 1160 15.80 4.56 13.95
N LEU A 1161 15.41 5.59 14.70
CA LEU A 1161 15.89 5.86 16.06
C LEU A 1161 15.41 4.81 17.07
N SER A 1162 14.16 4.35 16.98
CA SER A 1162 13.63 3.29 17.84
C SER A 1162 14.28 1.94 17.54
N ILE A 1163 14.54 1.63 16.27
CA ILE A 1163 15.30 0.45 15.84
C ILE A 1163 16.76 0.56 16.29
N LYS A 1164 17.43 1.72 16.12
CA LYS A 1164 18.80 1.96 16.63
C LYS A 1164 18.86 1.84 18.16
N LYS A 1165 17.84 2.32 18.89
CA LYS A 1165 17.73 2.17 20.34
C LYS A 1165 17.50 0.72 20.75
N ALA A 1166 16.58 0.00 20.10
CA ALA A 1166 16.33 -1.41 20.33
C ALA A 1166 17.55 -2.27 20.02
N LYS A 1167 18.31 -1.93 18.96
CA LYS A 1167 19.57 -2.59 18.59
C LYS A 1167 20.65 -2.37 19.65
N ARG A 1168 20.80 -1.14 20.16
CA ARG A 1168 21.71 -0.84 21.30
C ARG A 1168 21.28 -1.54 22.58
N GLU A 1169 19.98 -1.62 22.86
CA GLU A 1169 19.45 -2.35 24.02
C GLU A 1169 19.70 -3.86 23.90
N LEU A 1170 19.58 -4.42 22.69
CA LEU A 1170 19.87 -5.82 22.39
C LEU A 1170 21.38 -6.12 22.45
N GLU A 1171 22.23 -5.22 21.95
CA GLU A 1171 23.69 -5.30 22.06
C GLU A 1171 24.12 -5.25 23.54
N ASN A 1172 23.60 -4.29 24.30
CA ASN A 1172 23.83 -4.21 25.76
C ASN A 1172 23.31 -5.47 26.49
N ALA A 1173 22.14 -5.98 26.13
CA ALA A 1173 21.59 -7.21 26.72
C ALA A 1173 22.44 -8.44 26.39
N ASN A 1174 23.00 -8.52 25.18
CA ASN A 1174 23.90 -9.59 24.77
C ASN A 1174 25.28 -9.49 25.44
N GLU A 1175 25.81 -8.28 25.66
CA GLU A 1175 27.03 -8.06 26.45
C GLU A 1175 26.84 -8.44 27.92
N ILE A 1176 25.68 -8.09 28.52
CA ILE A 1176 25.33 -8.49 29.89
C ILE A 1176 25.16 -10.02 29.98
N ALA A 1177 24.56 -10.65 28.98
CA ALA A 1177 24.42 -12.11 28.90
C ALA A 1177 25.77 -12.83 28.66
N ALA A 1178 26.71 -12.20 27.96
CA ALA A 1178 28.08 -12.70 27.76
C ALA A 1178 28.91 -12.60 29.05
N ALA A 1179 28.79 -11.51 29.81
CA ALA A 1179 29.49 -11.31 31.08
C ALA A 1179 29.07 -12.32 32.18
N GLN A 1180 27.84 -12.82 32.13
CA GLN A 1180 27.31 -13.81 33.08
C GLN A 1180 27.72 -15.27 32.76
N ARG A 1181 28.38 -15.53 31.63
CA ARG A 1181 28.75 -16.90 31.17
C ARG A 1181 30.20 -17.32 31.46
N THR A 1182 31.00 -16.53 32.18
CA THR A 1182 32.39 -16.88 32.52
C THR A 1182 32.47 -17.59 33.88
N PRO A 1183 32.96 -18.84 33.98
CA PRO A 1183 33.21 -19.51 35.26
C PRO A 1183 34.48 -18.94 35.93
N GLY A 1184 34.44 -18.82 37.26
CA GLY A 1184 35.47 -18.17 38.08
C GLY A 1184 36.88 -18.76 37.95
N LYS A 1185 37.89 -17.88 38.05
CA LYS A 1185 39.30 -18.24 38.22
C LYS A 1185 39.65 -18.40 39.72
N PRO A 1186 40.52 -19.36 40.10
CA PRO A 1186 41.14 -19.40 41.42
C PRO A 1186 42.39 -18.48 41.50
N ALA A 1187 42.77 -18.16 42.74
CA ALA A 1187 43.80 -17.21 43.17
C ALA A 1187 45.27 -17.69 42.93
N PRO A 1188 46.29 -16.82 43.08
CA PRO A 1188 47.56 -16.90 42.35
C PRO A 1188 48.69 -17.64 43.08
N THR A 1189 49.65 -18.14 42.30
CA THR A 1189 51.00 -18.54 42.79
C THR A 1189 52.10 -17.91 41.92
N GLN A 1190 53.23 -17.65 42.57
CA GLN A 1190 54.32 -16.73 42.24
C GLN A 1190 55.41 -17.33 41.33
N ASP A 1191 56.24 -16.41 40.81
CA ASP A 1191 57.66 -16.51 40.42
C ASP A 1191 58.06 -16.97 38.99
N SER A 1192 58.41 -15.98 38.15
CA SER A 1192 59.74 -15.64 37.55
C SER A 1192 60.73 -16.75 37.07
N PRO A 1193 61.74 -16.46 36.19
CA PRO A 1193 61.88 -15.41 35.15
C PRO A 1193 62.60 -15.85 33.82
N ALA A 1194 62.69 -14.91 32.86
CA ALA A 1194 63.78 -14.68 31.86
C ALA A 1194 63.99 -15.69 30.69
N VAL A 1195 64.49 -15.38 29.47
CA VAL A 1195 64.96 -14.20 28.69
C VAL A 1195 65.24 -14.75 27.26
N THR A 1196 64.95 -13.98 26.19
CA THR A 1196 65.75 -13.75 24.95
C THR A 1196 64.89 -13.48 23.70
N SER A 1197 65.19 -12.37 23.04
CA SER A 1197 64.79 -11.86 21.72
C SER A 1197 65.75 -12.36 20.60
N PRO A 1198 65.74 -11.85 19.34
CA PRO A 1198 64.68 -11.57 18.35
C PRO A 1198 65.00 -12.18 16.95
N THR A 1199 64.05 -12.21 16.00
CA THR A 1199 64.23 -11.76 14.58
C THR A 1199 63.00 -12.08 13.70
N HIS A 1200 62.76 -11.21 12.73
CA HIS A 1200 61.65 -11.15 11.77
C HIS A 1200 61.63 -12.28 10.73
N SER A 1201 60.42 -12.78 10.42
CA SER A 1201 59.90 -12.95 9.05
C SER A 1201 58.40 -13.28 9.06
N THR A 1202 57.61 -12.45 8.37
CA THR A 1202 56.35 -12.75 7.64
C THR A 1202 55.38 -13.81 8.18
N GLN A 1203 54.19 -13.39 8.63
CA GLN A 1203 52.93 -14.11 8.42
C GLN A 1203 51.70 -13.21 8.62
N GLU A 1204 50.74 -13.41 7.72
CA GLU A 1204 49.41 -12.82 7.67
C GLU A 1204 48.60 -13.11 8.95
N THR A 1205 47.81 -12.13 9.42
CA THR A 1205 46.73 -12.38 10.37
C THR A 1205 45.41 -11.87 9.81
N SER A 1206 44.56 -12.84 9.49
CA SER A 1206 43.12 -12.75 9.27
C SER A 1206 42.41 -12.10 10.46
N ILE A 1207 41.58 -11.09 10.21
CA ILE A 1207 40.56 -10.61 11.15
C ILE A 1207 39.21 -11.14 10.64
N GLN A 1208 38.68 -12.15 11.33
CA GLN A 1208 37.30 -12.63 11.20
C GLN A 1208 36.42 -11.81 12.16
N GLU A 1209 35.54 -10.96 11.62
CA GLU A 1209 34.38 -10.44 12.34
C GLU A 1209 33.11 -11.08 11.76
N ASP A 1210 32.76 -12.26 12.29
CA ASP A 1210 31.44 -12.88 12.07
C ASP A 1210 30.50 -12.40 13.20
N THR A 1211 29.49 -11.60 12.87
CA THR A 1211 28.50 -11.13 13.84
C THR A 1211 27.43 -12.19 14.13
N PRO A 1212 26.86 -12.25 15.36
CA PRO A 1212 25.91 -13.30 15.78
C PRO A 1212 24.63 -13.38 14.95
N LEU A 1213 24.22 -12.28 14.29
CA LEU A 1213 23.03 -12.23 13.45
C LEU A 1213 23.22 -12.98 12.12
N ALA A 1214 24.44 -13.01 11.57
CA ALA A 1214 24.77 -13.75 10.36
C ALA A 1214 24.71 -15.27 10.58
N ARG A 1215 24.90 -15.74 11.82
CA ARG A 1215 24.69 -17.14 12.21
C ARG A 1215 23.21 -17.51 12.30
N LEU A 1216 22.36 -16.64 12.85
CA LEU A 1216 20.92 -16.92 12.98
C LEU A 1216 20.24 -17.00 11.60
N VAL A 1217 20.65 -16.15 10.66
CA VAL A 1217 20.16 -16.18 9.28
C VAL A 1217 20.70 -17.40 8.52
N ARG A 1218 21.97 -17.81 8.75
CA ARG A 1218 22.51 -19.06 8.18
C ARG A 1218 21.81 -20.31 8.74
N GLU A 1219 21.54 -20.37 10.04
CA GLU A 1219 20.92 -21.54 10.67
C GLU A 1219 19.44 -21.74 10.27
N GLN A 1220 18.71 -20.66 9.96
CA GLN A 1220 17.36 -20.79 9.40
C GLN A 1220 17.34 -21.07 7.90
N THR A 1221 18.37 -20.68 7.15
CA THR A 1221 18.47 -20.97 5.70
C THR A 1221 18.94 -22.41 5.44
N ILE A 1222 19.64 -23.04 6.38
CA ILE A 1222 20.17 -24.41 6.23
C ILE A 1222 19.07 -25.49 6.41
N ASN A 1223 17.92 -25.18 7.01
CA ASN A 1223 16.82 -26.16 7.22
C ASN A 1223 15.82 -26.29 6.06
N MET A 1224 16.03 -25.64 4.91
CA MET A 1224 15.16 -25.77 3.73
C MET A 1224 15.84 -26.34 2.47
N ALA A 1225 17.10 -26.77 2.54
CA ALA A 1225 17.82 -27.30 1.37
C ALA A 1225 18.38 -28.71 1.60
N GLN A 1226 17.50 -29.73 1.61
CA GLN A 1226 17.89 -31.13 1.38
C GLN A 1226 16.83 -31.90 0.58
N THR A 1227 16.84 -31.71 -0.75
CA THR A 1227 16.60 -32.78 -1.72
C THR A 1227 17.37 -32.46 -3.00
N PRO A 1228 18.19 -33.37 -3.55
CA PRO A 1228 19.04 -33.07 -4.70
C PRO A 1228 18.24 -33.08 -6.01
N MET A 1229 18.42 -32.04 -6.83
CA MET A 1229 18.04 -32.04 -8.25
C MET A 1229 19.27 -32.41 -9.11
N PRO A 1230 19.10 -33.18 -10.20
CA PRO A 1230 20.21 -33.69 -11.00
C PRO A 1230 20.74 -32.68 -12.02
N SER A 1231 22.00 -32.87 -12.42
CA SER A 1231 22.79 -32.04 -13.34
C SER A 1231 22.31 -32.10 -14.80
N PRO A 1232 22.54 -31.04 -15.61
CA PRO A 1232 21.98 -30.89 -16.95
C PRO A 1232 22.87 -31.51 -18.03
N GLY A 1233 22.27 -32.33 -18.90
CA GLY A 1233 22.93 -32.88 -20.08
C GLY A 1233 21.94 -33.18 -21.21
N LYS A 1234 21.86 -32.23 -22.16
CA LYS A 1234 21.48 -32.32 -23.59
C LYS A 1234 20.08 -32.85 -23.98
N ASN A 1235 19.36 -31.98 -24.72
CA ASN A 1235 18.17 -32.13 -25.59
C ASN A 1235 17.34 -33.42 -25.49
N PRO A 1236 15.99 -33.32 -25.40
CA PRO A 1236 15.21 -33.67 -26.59
C PRO A 1236 13.81 -33.02 -26.75
N THR A 1237 13.35 -33.10 -28.00
CA THR A 1237 11.99 -33.14 -28.56
C THR A 1237 10.90 -33.84 -27.73
N MET A 1238 9.66 -33.32 -27.83
CA MET A 1238 8.39 -33.98 -27.45
C MET A 1238 8.33 -35.44 -27.96
N PRO A 1239 7.80 -36.42 -27.18
CA PRO A 1239 6.34 -36.68 -27.18
C PRO A 1239 5.73 -37.39 -25.93
N GLN A 1240 4.39 -37.43 -25.93
CA GLN A 1240 3.40 -38.38 -25.36
C GLN A 1240 3.81 -39.43 -24.31
N LEU A 1241 2.93 -39.69 -23.33
CA LEU A 1241 2.83 -41.05 -22.75
C LEU A 1241 1.44 -41.42 -22.21
N VAL A 1242 1.00 -42.58 -22.71
CA VAL A 1242 -0.15 -43.41 -22.35
C VAL A 1242 0.21 -44.32 -21.17
N GLN A 1243 -0.80 -44.69 -20.36
CA GLN A 1243 -0.73 -45.71 -19.31
C GLN A 1243 -0.37 -47.11 -19.82
N ARG A 1244 0.33 -47.94 -19.04
CA ARG A 1244 -0.19 -49.20 -18.42
C ARG A 1244 0.87 -50.21 -17.91
N VAL A 1245 0.68 -50.60 -16.64
CA VAL A 1245 0.74 -51.92 -15.96
C VAL A 1245 1.92 -52.92 -16.13
N SER A 1246 2.40 -53.42 -14.97
CA SER A 1246 2.64 -54.83 -14.53
C SER A 1246 4.07 -55.37 -14.30
N ARG A 1247 4.39 -55.59 -13.00
CA ARG A 1247 4.86 -56.83 -12.30
C ARG A 1247 6.14 -57.60 -12.74
N PRO A 1248 6.74 -58.43 -11.84
CA PRO A 1248 8.19 -58.62 -11.68
C PRO A 1248 8.74 -60.00 -12.09
N SER A 1249 10.07 -60.15 -12.27
CA SER A 1249 10.86 -61.36 -11.89
C SER A 1249 12.38 -61.22 -12.13
N ILE A 1250 13.11 -62.16 -11.51
CA ILE A 1250 14.53 -62.25 -11.09
C ILE A 1250 15.53 -62.62 -12.24
N PRO A 1251 16.83 -62.99 -12.02
CA PRO A 1251 18.02 -62.30 -12.56
C PRO A 1251 18.84 -63.12 -13.59
N ARG A 1252 19.86 -62.53 -14.25
CA ARG A 1252 21.19 -63.15 -14.51
C ARG A 1252 22.12 -62.35 -15.45
N SER A 1253 23.36 -62.22 -14.98
CA SER A 1253 24.68 -62.31 -15.64
C SER A 1253 24.87 -62.02 -17.14
N ALA A 1254 25.83 -61.11 -17.36
CA ALA A 1254 27.05 -61.25 -18.18
C ALA A 1254 26.97 -61.20 -19.71
N ASN A 1255 27.76 -60.25 -20.21
CA ASN A 1255 28.68 -60.31 -21.34
C ASN A 1255 28.22 -59.95 -22.77
N THR A 1256 29.15 -59.20 -23.38
CA THR A 1256 29.59 -59.14 -24.78
C THR A 1256 28.85 -58.26 -25.79
N GLU A 1257 29.62 -57.25 -26.23
CA GLU A 1257 29.91 -56.91 -27.64
C GLU A 1257 28.90 -56.06 -28.44
N THR A 1258 29.25 -54.77 -28.54
CA THR A 1258 29.43 -53.93 -29.77
C THR A 1258 29.06 -54.49 -31.16
N PRO A 1259 28.97 -53.65 -32.23
CA PRO A 1259 28.44 -52.27 -32.35
C PRO A 1259 27.56 -52.04 -33.62
N GLY A 1260 26.88 -50.90 -33.69
CA GLY A 1260 26.60 -50.16 -34.94
C GLY A 1260 25.25 -50.37 -35.63
N ASP A 1261 24.31 -49.44 -35.38
CA ASP A 1261 23.68 -48.57 -36.40
C ASP A 1261 22.82 -47.48 -35.73
#